data_AF-A0A5J4KQD7-F1
#
_entry.id   AF-A0A5J4KQD7-F1
#
_cell.length_a   1.000
_cell.length_b   1.000
_cell.length_c   1.000
_cell.angle_alpha   90.00
_cell.angle_beta   90.00
_cell.angle_gamma   90.00
#
_symmetry.space_group_name_H-M   'P 1'
#
loop_
_entity.id
_entity.type
_entity.pdbx_description
1 polymer ?
#
loop_
_entity_poly.entity_id
_entity_poly.type
_entity_poly.pdbx_seq_one_letter_code
_entity_poly.pdbx_strand_id
1 'polypeptide(L)'
;MSTDTFELFYAYADEDERLLKKLNKHLSLLVRQELISPWSSQNIAAGTLWDQELRARLNAAHIILLLVSADFIASDYCYSVEVQQALRRHAAGEAHVIPILLHPCDWEYAPFAKLAPLPNNRKPVKMWSNEDAALTNVAKGIRKVVNELNGTADPDAEEETKNTKKNARGGEAGRRNMARTPQNIDRNYLKKIVRQYYIELKDYQEVANYELGLRAAFQNMLSAVAKHCGWSLAPEMTIDRIRPDGVVLDEFRIRRGYWEAKGPKVNLDEEIRKKIATGYPLTNTLFEDSKRAVLYQGKSRTPNEYDLSDANRVIDLLRDFFTYVEPDIENFEEAVEEFKERIPENAQALLNIIKDEHKLNKKFQDSFATFAEVCRTSLDPKMNDAAIDEMLVQHLLTERLFRTVFNNPDFVNNNIIASEIEKVVRALASRSFNRNEFLKTLDRFYVAIERAARERESWSARQDFLNTVYERFFQSFSTKQADTHGIVYTPQEIVDFMVESVDEVLKREFGKSIETPGVKILDPATGTGNFIVNIIRRIDEFNLEKKYKEDLFCNEIMLLPYYISSLNIEHEYYAKMGQYEPFDGISFADTLELAEGQQMALEMFVEENTERVKRQKDANIMVVIGNPPYNVGQKNENDNNKNRKYPVVDGGVYEKYAKGSKATNTRALSLTFRLNQTKRPPPCGGRPDQVKFFL
;
A
#
# COMPACT_ATOMS: atom_id res chain seq x y z
N MET A 1 47.34 -6.71 -8.72
CA MET A 1 45.98 -6.50 -9.25
C MET A 1 45.61 -5.10 -8.87
N SER A 2 45.23 -4.23 -9.83
CA SER A 2 44.87 -2.84 -9.49
C SER A 2 43.68 -2.89 -8.53
N THR A 3 43.85 -2.34 -7.33
CA THR A 3 42.71 -2.00 -6.49
C THR A 3 42.09 -0.77 -7.13
N ASP A 4 40.98 -0.97 -7.84
CA ASP A 4 40.30 0.14 -8.50
C ASP A 4 39.79 1.10 -7.42
N THR A 5 40.27 2.35 -7.45
CA THR A 5 39.84 3.39 -6.51
C THR A 5 38.38 3.74 -6.78
N PHE A 6 37.52 3.63 -5.77
CA PHE A 6 36.10 3.94 -5.93
C PHE A 6 35.84 5.45 -5.88
N GLU A 7 35.33 6.01 -6.96
CA GLU A 7 34.85 7.41 -6.99
C GLU A 7 33.68 7.62 -6.04
N LEU A 8 33.80 8.62 -5.16
CA LEU A 8 32.83 8.94 -4.12
C LEU A 8 32.15 10.29 -4.41
N PHE A 9 30.82 10.28 -4.41
CA PHE A 9 29.98 11.47 -4.61
C PHE A 9 29.16 11.78 -3.35
N TYR A 10 28.99 13.06 -3.04
CA TYR A 10 28.18 13.53 -1.91
C TYR A 10 26.96 14.29 -2.43
N ALA A 11 25.77 13.85 -2.03
CA ALA A 11 24.54 14.63 -2.13
C ALA A 11 24.24 15.23 -0.75
N TYR A 12 24.23 16.55 -0.63
CA TYR A 12 24.06 17.26 0.64
C TYR A 12 23.48 18.64 0.40
N ALA A 13 22.79 19.20 1.39
CA ALA A 13 22.37 20.60 1.39
C ALA A 13 23.54 21.50 1.81
N ASP A 14 23.60 22.74 1.32
CA ASP A 14 24.72 23.66 1.63
C ASP A 14 24.90 23.89 3.14
N GLU A 15 23.80 23.82 3.88
CA GLU A 15 23.73 23.90 5.35
C GLU A 15 24.54 22.80 6.05
N ASP A 16 24.72 21.64 5.40
CA ASP A 16 25.45 20.47 5.93
C ASP A 16 26.96 20.48 5.62
N GLU A 17 27.47 21.49 4.90
CA GLU A 17 28.87 21.54 4.43
C GLU A 17 29.89 21.39 5.59
N ARG A 18 29.55 21.91 6.77
CA ARG A 18 30.39 21.78 7.98
C ARG A 18 30.57 20.32 8.40
N LEU A 19 29.52 19.51 8.37
CA LEU A 19 29.57 18.08 8.73
C LEU A 19 30.24 17.26 7.64
N LEU A 20 30.02 17.60 6.36
CA LEU A 20 30.77 17.03 5.24
C LEU A 20 32.29 17.23 5.40
N LYS A 21 32.73 18.46 5.73
CA LYS A 21 34.16 18.76 6.00
C LYS A 21 34.73 17.92 7.13
N LYS A 22 33.96 17.64 8.18
CA LYS A 22 34.39 16.73 9.25
C LYS A 22 34.44 15.27 8.78
N LEU A 23 33.42 14.79 8.09
CA LEU A 23 33.39 13.43 7.53
C LEU A 23 34.61 13.16 6.63
N ASN A 24 34.99 14.12 5.79
CA ASN A 24 36.17 13.99 4.93
C ASN A 24 37.48 13.83 5.71
N LYS A 25 37.60 14.41 6.90
CA LYS A 25 38.76 14.18 7.78
C LYS A 25 38.80 12.74 8.29
N HIS A 26 37.64 12.19 8.67
CA HIS A 26 37.50 10.79 9.11
C HIS A 26 37.71 9.77 7.97
N LEU A 27 37.41 10.15 6.73
CA LEU A 27 37.67 9.34 5.53
C LEU A 27 39.12 9.42 5.01
N SER A 28 39.96 10.31 5.55
CA SER A 28 41.33 10.56 5.06
C SER A 28 42.20 9.30 4.97
N LEU A 29 42.02 8.32 5.86
CA LEU A 29 42.76 7.06 5.79
C LEU A 29 42.38 6.20 4.59
N LEU A 30 41.09 6.14 4.23
CA LEU A 30 40.62 5.43 3.03
C LEU A 30 41.14 6.11 1.75
N VAL A 31 41.19 7.45 1.74
CA VAL A 31 41.76 8.22 0.62
C VAL A 31 43.25 7.97 0.45
N ARG A 32 44.03 7.99 1.55
CA ARG A 32 45.48 7.70 1.52
C ARG A 32 45.81 6.27 1.13
N GLN A 33 44.89 5.34 1.37
CA GLN A 33 44.98 3.95 0.94
C GLN A 33 44.52 3.74 -0.51
N GLU A 34 44.18 4.81 -1.22
CA GLU A 34 43.68 4.78 -2.61
C GLU A 34 42.41 3.92 -2.78
N LEU A 35 41.65 3.73 -1.70
CA LEU A 35 40.43 2.92 -1.67
C LEU A 35 39.21 3.72 -2.16
N ILE A 36 39.20 5.02 -1.90
CA ILE A 36 38.14 5.93 -2.32
C ILE A 36 38.74 7.25 -2.82
N SER A 37 38.06 7.89 -3.78
CA SER A 37 38.41 9.22 -4.29
C SER A 37 37.21 10.17 -4.11
N PRO A 38 37.18 11.00 -3.05
CA PRO A 38 36.11 11.96 -2.80
C PRO A 38 36.18 13.13 -3.78
N TRP A 39 35.05 13.43 -4.42
CA TRP A 39 34.92 14.60 -5.26
C TRP A 39 34.74 15.88 -4.42
N SER A 40 35.34 17.00 -4.86
CA SER A 40 35.20 18.33 -4.26
C SER A 40 34.77 19.35 -5.30
N SER A 41 33.73 20.13 -4.98
CA SER A 41 33.17 21.19 -5.82
C SER A 41 34.09 22.39 -6.05
N GLN A 42 35.24 22.46 -5.38
CA GLN A 42 36.17 23.59 -5.43
C GLN A 42 36.99 23.71 -6.73
N ASN A 43 36.83 22.78 -7.69
CA ASN A 43 37.61 22.74 -8.94
C ASN A 43 36.81 23.04 -10.22
N ILE A 44 35.58 23.56 -10.10
CA ILE A 44 34.80 23.92 -11.28
C ILE A 44 35.31 25.26 -11.83
N ALA A 45 35.85 25.25 -13.05
CA ALA A 45 36.25 26.47 -13.74
C ALA A 45 35.05 27.42 -13.90
N ALA A 46 35.21 28.69 -13.56
CA ALA A 46 34.15 29.67 -13.73
C ALA A 46 33.72 29.73 -15.22
N GLY A 47 32.47 29.37 -15.53
CA GLY A 47 31.89 29.41 -16.88
C GLY A 47 31.30 28.11 -17.42
N THR A 48 31.42 26.96 -16.73
CA THR A 48 30.77 25.70 -17.13
C THR A 48 29.33 25.59 -16.61
N LEU A 49 28.44 24.98 -17.40
CA LEU A 49 27.06 24.65 -16.99
C LEU A 49 27.09 23.64 -15.83
N TRP A 50 26.92 24.14 -14.61
CA TRP A 50 27.06 23.43 -13.34
C TRP A 50 26.29 22.10 -13.29
N ASP A 51 25.07 22.07 -13.83
CA ASP A 51 24.19 20.89 -13.85
C ASP A 51 24.72 19.73 -14.72
N GLN A 52 25.46 20.02 -15.79
CA GLN A 52 25.95 18.98 -16.71
C GLN A 52 27.13 18.23 -16.10
N GLU A 53 28.05 18.94 -15.45
CA GLU A 53 29.20 18.32 -14.78
C GLU A 53 28.75 17.54 -13.53
N LEU A 54 27.82 18.09 -12.74
CA LEU A 54 27.27 17.41 -11.55
C LEU A 54 26.63 16.07 -11.93
N ARG A 55 25.85 16.03 -13.02
CA ARG A 55 25.24 14.80 -13.54
C ARG A 55 26.26 13.82 -14.11
N ALA A 56 27.31 14.29 -14.78
CA ALA A 56 28.37 13.42 -15.27
C ALA A 56 29.07 12.70 -14.10
N ARG A 57 29.34 13.43 -13.01
CA ARG A 57 30.00 12.89 -11.80
C ARG A 57 29.09 11.96 -11.01
N LEU A 58 27.82 12.32 -10.86
CA LEU A 58 26.83 11.43 -10.27
C LEU A 58 26.72 10.10 -11.05
N ASN A 59 26.91 10.10 -12.38
CA ASN A 59 26.88 8.88 -13.19
C ASN A 59 28.20 8.10 -13.19
N ALA A 60 29.33 8.74 -12.89
CA ALA A 60 30.64 8.08 -12.80
C ALA A 60 30.93 7.50 -11.40
N ALA A 61 30.29 8.05 -10.35
CA ALA A 61 30.53 7.66 -8.97
C ALA A 61 30.21 6.17 -8.72
N HIS A 62 31.07 5.48 -7.99
CA HIS A 62 30.86 4.10 -7.57
C HIS A 62 30.15 4.03 -6.22
N ILE A 63 30.40 5.00 -5.34
CA ILE A 63 29.74 5.14 -4.04
C ILE A 63 29.12 6.53 -3.96
N ILE A 64 27.86 6.59 -3.52
CA ILE A 64 27.08 7.82 -3.42
C ILE A 64 26.59 7.96 -1.97
N LEU A 65 27.01 9.03 -1.29
CA LEU A 65 26.59 9.30 0.08
C LEU A 65 25.50 10.36 0.08
N LEU A 66 24.34 10.03 0.66
CA LEU A 66 23.25 10.99 0.87
C LEU A 66 23.40 11.53 2.29
N LEU A 67 23.77 12.80 2.46
CA LEU A 67 23.90 13.42 3.77
C LEU A 67 22.52 13.89 4.24
N VAL A 68 21.86 13.06 5.03
CA VAL A 68 20.44 13.21 5.38
C VAL A 68 20.27 14.15 6.57
N SER A 69 19.58 15.26 6.33
CA SER A 69 19.17 16.28 7.29
C SER A 69 17.78 16.81 6.90
N ALA A 70 17.17 17.63 7.76
CA ALA A 70 15.92 18.31 7.41
C ALA A 70 16.11 19.23 6.19
N ASP A 71 17.25 19.91 6.10
CA ASP A 71 17.58 20.80 4.98
C ASP A 71 17.82 20.00 3.69
N PHE A 72 18.46 18.82 3.77
CA PHE A 72 18.60 17.90 2.64
C PHE A 72 17.25 17.39 2.13
N ILE A 73 16.32 17.07 3.04
CA ILE A 73 14.97 16.62 2.68
C ILE A 73 14.13 17.77 2.09
N ALA A 74 14.25 18.98 2.66
CA ALA A 74 13.51 20.16 2.26
C ALA A 74 14.04 20.80 0.96
N SER A 75 15.33 20.68 0.70
CA SER A 75 15.90 21.05 -0.59
C SER A 75 15.34 20.11 -1.66
N ASP A 76 14.99 20.66 -2.84
CA ASP A 76 14.44 19.89 -3.97
C ASP A 76 15.33 18.68 -4.39
N TYR A 77 16.54 18.54 -3.82
CA TYR A 77 17.45 17.40 -3.95
C TYR A 77 16.85 16.04 -3.54
N CYS A 78 16.10 15.93 -2.45
CA CYS A 78 15.59 14.63 -1.96
C CYS A 78 14.66 13.94 -2.97
N TYR A 79 13.93 14.74 -3.75
CA TYR A 79 13.02 14.30 -4.82
C TYR A 79 13.56 14.63 -6.22
N SER A 80 14.78 15.18 -6.31
CA SER A 80 15.41 15.55 -7.57
C SER A 80 15.71 14.36 -8.47
N VAL A 81 15.93 14.67 -9.75
CA VAL A 81 16.39 13.71 -10.76
C VAL A 81 17.67 12.99 -10.31
N GLU A 82 18.51 13.66 -9.52
CA GLU A 82 19.80 13.22 -9.05
C GLU A 82 19.69 12.11 -7.99
N VAL A 83 18.87 12.27 -6.95
CA VAL A 83 18.66 11.20 -5.93
C VAL A 83 17.92 10.00 -6.55
N GLN A 84 16.95 10.24 -7.43
CA GLN A 84 16.27 9.16 -8.17
C GLN A 84 17.22 8.41 -9.13
N GLN A 85 18.18 9.12 -9.74
CA GLN A 85 19.23 8.49 -10.54
C GLN A 85 20.19 7.68 -9.68
N ALA A 86 20.60 8.18 -8.50
CA ALA A 86 21.44 7.45 -7.57
C ALA A 86 20.78 6.13 -7.13
N LEU A 87 19.49 6.18 -6.76
CA LEU A 87 18.73 4.99 -6.34
C LEU A 87 18.54 3.98 -7.47
N ARG A 88 18.35 4.42 -8.71
CA ARG A 88 18.30 3.53 -9.88
C ARG A 88 19.64 2.83 -10.13
N ARG A 89 20.75 3.57 -10.04
CA ARG A 89 22.09 2.99 -10.16
C ARG A 89 22.37 1.99 -9.04
N HIS A 90 21.85 2.25 -7.83
CA HIS A 90 21.91 1.29 -6.72
C HIS A 90 21.13 0.00 -7.00
N ALA A 91 19.87 0.12 -7.43
CA ALA A 91 19.05 -1.04 -7.76
C ALA A 91 19.62 -1.86 -8.93
N ALA A 92 20.33 -1.23 -9.86
CA ALA A 92 21.01 -1.88 -10.98
C ALA A 92 22.38 -2.48 -10.62
N GLY A 93 22.89 -2.25 -9.40
CA GLY A 93 24.23 -2.67 -8.98
C GLY A 93 25.38 -1.86 -9.60
N GLU A 94 25.09 -0.72 -10.22
CA GLU A 94 26.06 0.16 -10.89
C GLU A 94 26.72 1.16 -9.93
N ALA A 95 26.13 1.40 -8.76
CA ALA A 95 26.68 2.23 -7.68
C ALA A 95 26.16 1.76 -6.32
N HIS A 96 26.87 2.09 -5.25
CA HIS A 96 26.42 1.82 -3.88
C HIS A 96 25.95 3.12 -3.21
N VAL A 97 24.65 3.25 -2.92
CA VAL A 97 24.07 4.43 -2.27
C VAL A 97 23.97 4.18 -0.77
N ILE A 98 24.47 5.12 0.03
CA ILE A 98 24.48 5.01 1.49
C ILE A 98 23.89 6.29 2.10
N PRO A 99 22.71 6.22 2.75
CA PRO A 99 22.21 7.33 3.54
C PRO A 99 23.08 7.53 4.80
N ILE A 100 23.54 8.75 5.01
CA ILE A 100 24.31 9.17 6.19
C ILE A 100 23.44 10.12 7.01
N LEU A 101 22.90 9.64 8.13
CA LEU A 101 22.02 10.42 8.99
C LEU A 101 22.83 11.47 9.75
N LEU A 102 22.73 12.74 9.36
CA LEU A 102 23.42 13.85 10.02
C LEU A 102 22.58 14.42 11.17
N HIS A 103 21.35 14.80 10.86
CA HIS A 103 20.42 15.45 11.79
C HIS A 103 19.18 14.58 12.05
N PRO A 104 18.53 14.69 13.23
CA PRO A 104 17.21 14.12 13.41
C PRO A 104 16.23 14.75 12.43
N CYS A 105 15.63 13.93 11.59
CA CYS A 105 14.65 14.33 10.59
C CYS A 105 13.79 13.11 10.21
N ASP A 106 12.62 13.36 9.62
CA ASP A 106 11.71 12.31 9.17
C ASP A 106 12.16 11.72 7.83
N TRP A 107 13.16 10.84 7.87
CA TRP A 107 13.74 10.22 6.68
C TRP A 107 13.19 8.81 6.41
N GLU A 108 12.42 8.23 7.34
CA GLU A 108 11.98 6.83 7.28
C GLU A 108 10.96 6.55 6.17
N TYR A 109 10.37 7.62 5.63
CA TYR A 109 9.46 7.59 4.48
C TYR A 109 10.11 8.12 3.18
N ALA A 110 11.38 8.52 3.22
CA ALA A 110 12.09 9.03 2.04
C ALA A 110 12.35 7.90 1.02
N PRO A 111 12.52 8.21 -0.28
CA PRO A 111 12.75 7.21 -1.34
C PRO A 111 13.94 6.27 -1.06
N PHE A 112 14.94 6.74 -0.30
CA PHE A 112 16.12 5.98 0.10
C PHE A 112 15.99 5.24 1.45
N ALA A 113 14.84 5.29 2.12
CA ALA A 113 14.65 4.73 3.47
C ALA A 113 14.80 3.20 3.55
N LYS A 114 14.64 2.51 2.41
CA LYS A 114 14.85 1.06 2.30
C LYS A 114 16.33 0.66 2.38
N LEU A 115 17.25 1.62 2.17
CA LEU A 115 18.69 1.39 2.25
C LEU A 115 19.16 1.36 3.70
N ALA A 116 20.20 0.58 3.99
CA ALA A 116 20.81 0.58 5.31
C ALA A 116 21.57 1.90 5.54
N PRO A 117 21.16 2.75 6.49
CA PRO A 117 21.84 4.02 6.72
C PRO A 117 23.09 3.83 7.61
N LEU A 118 23.97 4.82 7.57
CA LEU A 118 25.01 5.02 8.58
C LEU A 118 24.69 6.30 9.40
N PRO A 119 25.04 6.36 10.70
CA PRO A 119 25.69 5.31 11.50
C PRO A 119 24.86 4.03 11.64
N ASN A 120 25.52 2.88 11.84
CA ASN A 120 24.88 1.54 11.80
C ASN A 120 23.73 1.35 12.81
N ASN A 121 23.72 2.14 13.89
CA ASN A 121 22.67 2.14 14.92
C ASN A 121 21.48 3.05 14.57
N ARG A 122 21.45 3.62 13.36
CA ARG A 122 20.42 4.55 12.85
C ARG A 122 20.25 5.83 13.69
N LYS A 123 21.19 6.12 14.57
CA LYS A 123 21.20 7.36 15.37
C LYS A 123 21.94 8.46 14.59
N PRO A 124 21.29 9.59 14.23
CA PRO A 124 21.92 10.67 13.49
C PRO A 124 23.18 11.21 14.18
N VAL A 125 24.20 11.62 13.43
CA VAL A 125 25.50 12.09 13.95
C VAL A 125 25.33 13.13 15.06
N LYS A 126 24.40 14.08 14.88
CA LYS A 126 24.13 15.15 15.85
C LYS A 126 23.48 14.71 17.17
N MET A 127 22.95 13.49 17.24
CA MET A 127 22.37 12.93 18.45
C MET A 127 23.36 12.11 19.27
N TRP A 128 24.56 11.84 18.75
CA TRP A 128 25.61 11.18 19.53
C TRP A 128 26.21 12.14 20.54
N SER A 129 26.52 11.65 21.74
CA SER A 129 27.25 12.41 22.77
C SER A 129 28.64 12.85 22.29
N ASN A 130 29.22 12.12 21.33
CA ASN A 130 30.47 12.46 20.67
C ASN A 130 30.32 12.34 19.14
N GLU A 131 30.33 13.48 18.44
CA GLU A 131 30.22 13.56 16.97
C GLU A 131 31.36 12.83 16.25
N ASP A 132 32.59 12.87 16.79
CA ASP A 132 33.74 12.18 16.17
C ASP A 132 33.62 10.66 16.29
N ALA A 133 33.00 10.15 17.37
CA ALA A 133 32.70 8.73 17.50
C ALA A 133 31.65 8.28 16.47
N ALA A 134 30.64 9.12 16.20
CA ALA A 134 29.63 8.87 15.17
C ALA A 134 30.26 8.85 13.77
N LEU A 135 31.09 9.84 13.43
CA LEU A 135 31.77 9.92 12.14
C LEU A 135 32.80 8.79 11.97
N THR A 136 33.43 8.33 13.05
CA THR A 136 34.26 7.11 13.03
C THR A 136 33.43 5.87 12.69
N ASN A 137 32.21 5.75 13.23
CA ASN A 137 31.29 4.66 12.89
C ASN A 137 30.92 4.68 11.40
N VAL A 138 30.62 5.87 10.87
CA VAL A 138 30.36 6.08 9.44
C VAL A 138 31.56 5.66 8.59
N ALA A 139 32.78 6.09 8.94
CA ALA A 139 33.99 5.73 8.20
C ALA A 139 34.27 4.22 8.21
N LYS A 140 34.01 3.53 9.33
CA LYS A 140 34.11 2.06 9.41
C LYS A 140 33.06 1.36 8.55
N GLY A 141 31.82 1.87 8.52
CA GLY A 141 30.76 1.36 7.64
C GLY A 141 31.13 1.48 6.17
N ILE A 142 31.63 2.64 5.74
CA ILE A 142 32.09 2.86 4.36
C ILE A 142 33.26 1.93 4.02
N ARG A 143 34.22 1.75 4.93
CA ARG A 143 35.33 0.79 4.74
C ARG A 143 34.82 -0.63 4.50
N LYS A 144 33.82 -1.07 5.26
CA LYS A 144 33.22 -2.39 5.09
C LYS A 144 32.63 -2.55 3.70
N VAL A 145 31.85 -1.57 3.23
CA VAL A 145 31.30 -1.55 1.87
C VAL A 145 32.41 -1.62 0.82
N VAL A 146 33.48 -0.84 0.99
CA VAL A 146 34.62 -0.87 0.05
C VAL A 146 35.33 -2.23 0.03
N ASN A 147 35.51 -2.87 1.19
CA ASN A 147 36.11 -4.20 1.29
C ASN A 147 35.24 -5.26 0.63
N GLU A 148 33.91 -5.17 0.78
CA GLU A 148 32.93 -6.04 0.13
C GLU A 148 32.98 -5.87 -1.40
N LEU A 149 33.05 -4.63 -1.90
CA LEU A 149 33.19 -4.33 -3.33
C LEU A 149 34.53 -4.81 -3.91
N ASN A 150 35.60 -4.82 -3.11
CA ASN A 150 36.91 -5.35 -3.49
C ASN A 150 37.03 -6.88 -3.34
N GLY A 151 35.99 -7.58 -2.85
CA GLY A 151 36.02 -9.03 -2.64
C GLY A 151 37.00 -9.50 -1.54
N THR A 152 37.39 -8.61 -0.63
CA THR A 152 38.31 -8.92 0.48
C THR A 152 37.53 -9.23 1.76
N ALA A 153 37.76 -10.42 2.35
CA ALA A 153 37.13 -10.84 3.60
C ALA A 153 37.61 -10.01 4.80
N ASP A 154 36.67 -9.70 5.70
CA ASP A 154 36.88 -8.89 6.91
C ASP A 154 37.67 -9.69 7.97
N PRO A 155 38.81 -9.20 8.49
CA PRO A 155 39.59 -9.90 9.52
C PRO A 155 38.83 -10.13 10.85
N ASP A 156 37.73 -9.40 11.09
CA ASP A 156 36.91 -9.56 12.31
C ASP A 156 35.94 -10.76 12.25
N ALA A 157 35.87 -11.51 11.14
CA ALA A 157 34.95 -12.65 10.96
C ALA A 157 35.43 -13.98 11.60
N GLU A 158 36.67 -14.06 12.09
CA GLU A 158 37.26 -15.31 12.62
C GLU A 158 36.83 -15.66 14.07
N GLU A 159 36.26 -14.72 14.84
CA GLU A 159 35.80 -15.02 16.20
C GLU A 159 34.39 -15.64 16.26
N GLU A 160 33.49 -15.32 15.32
CA GLU A 160 32.12 -15.87 15.31
C GLU A 160 32.06 -17.33 14.80
N THR A 161 33.03 -17.75 13.99
CA THR A 161 33.07 -19.09 13.36
C THR A 161 33.47 -20.22 14.31
N LYS A 162 33.98 -19.92 15.52
CA LYS A 162 34.31 -20.94 16.54
C LYS A 162 33.10 -21.41 17.34
N ASN A 163 32.05 -20.59 17.49
CA ASN A 163 30.85 -20.97 18.26
C ASN A 163 29.85 -21.82 17.46
N THR A 164 29.90 -21.79 16.13
CA THR A 164 28.95 -22.50 15.25
C THR A 164 29.30 -23.97 14.98
N LYS A 165 30.56 -24.39 15.21
CA LYS A 165 30.99 -25.79 14.94
C LYS A 165 30.51 -26.83 15.96
N LYS A 166 29.86 -26.45 17.06
CA LYS A 166 29.41 -27.40 18.09
C LYS A 166 27.99 -27.95 17.87
N ASN A 167 27.19 -27.35 16.99
CA ASN A 167 25.78 -27.73 16.77
C ASN A 167 25.49 -28.44 15.44
N ALA A 168 26.50 -28.72 14.62
CA ALA A 168 26.33 -29.36 13.31
C ALA A 168 26.76 -30.84 13.31
N ARG A 169 26.00 -31.69 14.00
CA ARG A 169 25.90 -33.13 13.66
C ARG A 169 24.45 -33.58 13.84
N GLY A 170 23.69 -33.50 12.75
CA GLY A 170 22.33 -34.03 12.67
C GLY A 170 21.58 -33.58 11.41
N GLY A 171 21.84 -34.28 10.29
CA GLY A 171 20.86 -34.67 9.24
C GLY A 171 20.03 -33.61 8.49
N GLU A 172 20.27 -33.55 7.17
CA GLU A 172 19.49 -32.87 6.13
C GLU A 172 18.03 -33.32 6.02
N ALA A 173 17.12 -32.37 5.73
CA ALA A 173 16.21 -32.37 4.58
C ALA A 173 15.21 -31.19 4.68
N GLY A 174 14.85 -30.62 3.53
CA GLY A 174 14.21 -29.31 3.38
C GLY A 174 12.96 -29.04 4.23
N ARG A 175 12.94 -27.86 4.85
CA ARG A 175 11.71 -27.18 5.27
C ARG A 175 11.75 -25.73 4.79
N ARG A 176 10.66 -25.38 4.11
CA ARG A 176 10.25 -24.06 3.64
C ARG A 176 10.52 -23.00 4.72
N ASN A 177 10.90 -21.78 4.30
CA ASN A 177 10.80 -20.59 5.13
C ASN A 177 9.34 -20.45 5.61
N MET A 178 9.05 -20.90 6.83
CA MET A 178 7.81 -20.51 7.52
C MET A 178 7.95 -19.04 7.92
N ALA A 179 6.89 -18.26 7.71
CA ALA A 179 6.77 -16.93 8.30
C ALA A 179 7.05 -17.01 9.81
N ARG A 180 7.86 -16.10 10.35
CA ARG A 180 8.12 -16.03 11.79
C ARG A 180 6.87 -15.48 12.46
N THR A 181 5.99 -16.35 12.94
CA THR A 181 4.79 -15.93 13.66
C THR A 181 5.13 -15.50 15.10
N PRO A 182 4.34 -14.59 15.70
CA PRO A 182 4.52 -14.17 17.08
C PRO A 182 4.50 -15.32 18.10
N GLN A 183 3.83 -16.43 17.78
CA GLN A 183 3.76 -17.63 18.63
C GLN A 183 5.14 -18.27 18.92
N ASN A 184 6.19 -17.91 18.18
CA ASN A 184 7.54 -18.48 18.31
C ASN A 184 8.64 -17.41 18.48
N ILE A 185 8.36 -16.31 19.19
CA ILE A 185 9.40 -15.30 19.47
C ILE A 185 10.52 -15.94 20.33
N ASP A 186 11.74 -15.93 19.81
CA ASP A 186 12.90 -16.47 20.51
C ASP A 186 13.19 -15.67 21.80
N ARG A 187 13.25 -16.38 22.93
CA ARG A 187 13.58 -15.80 24.23
C ARG A 187 14.97 -15.13 24.25
N ASN A 188 15.93 -15.64 23.48
CA ASN A 188 17.26 -15.01 23.39
C ASN A 188 17.20 -13.69 22.62
N TYR A 189 16.35 -13.60 21.60
CA TYR A 189 16.08 -12.33 20.93
C TYR A 189 15.43 -11.33 21.89
N LEU A 190 14.41 -11.73 22.65
CA LEU A 190 13.80 -10.85 23.67
C LEU A 190 14.82 -10.38 24.72
N LYS A 191 15.71 -11.25 25.20
CA LYS A 191 16.81 -10.85 26.10
C LYS A 191 17.70 -9.76 25.48
N LYS A 192 18.03 -9.87 24.19
CA LYS A 192 18.83 -8.86 23.48
C LYS A 192 18.11 -7.52 23.42
N ILE A 193 16.82 -7.53 23.08
CA ILE A 193 16.00 -6.32 22.99
C ILE A 193 15.81 -5.67 24.36
N VAL A 194 15.50 -6.44 25.40
CA VAL A 194 15.36 -5.92 26.77
C VAL A 194 16.67 -5.36 27.30
N ARG A 195 17.82 -5.96 26.97
CA ARG A 195 19.13 -5.39 27.30
C ARG A 195 19.34 -4.04 26.63
N GLN A 196 18.95 -3.90 25.37
CA GLN A 196 19.05 -2.64 24.62
C GLN A 196 18.16 -1.55 25.26
N TYR A 197 16.94 -1.91 25.66
CA TYR A 197 16.03 -1.04 26.40
C TYR A 197 16.67 -0.47 27.68
N TYR A 198 17.29 -1.31 28.53
CA TYR A 198 17.96 -0.81 29.74
C TYR A 198 19.21 0.04 29.47
N ILE A 199 19.89 -0.15 28.33
CA ILE A 199 20.99 0.72 27.93
C ILE A 199 20.44 2.11 27.57
N GLU A 200 19.38 2.16 26.77
CA GLU A 200 18.71 3.42 26.41
C GLU A 200 18.18 4.16 27.65
N LEU A 201 17.58 3.46 28.62
CA LEU A 201 17.10 4.07 29.86
C LEU A 201 18.21 4.80 30.66
N LYS A 202 19.44 4.28 30.65
CA LYS A 202 20.58 4.90 31.34
C LYS A 202 21.03 6.17 30.65
N ASP A 203 21.04 6.17 29.33
CA ASP A 203 21.42 7.34 28.52
C ASP A 203 20.45 8.51 28.71
N TYR A 204 19.18 8.24 29.05
CA TYR A 204 18.17 9.27 29.28
C TYR A 204 18.21 9.89 30.69
N GLN A 205 18.82 9.23 31.69
CA GLN A 205 18.88 9.75 33.07
C GLN A 205 19.61 11.10 33.19
N GLU A 206 20.43 11.45 32.20
CA GLU A 206 21.22 12.69 32.17
C GLU A 206 20.56 13.83 31.35
N VAL A 207 19.34 13.63 30.83
CA VAL A 207 18.67 14.56 29.91
C VAL A 207 17.51 15.29 30.61
N ALA A 208 17.33 16.59 30.32
CA ALA A 208 16.31 17.45 30.95
C ALA A 208 14.84 16.97 30.80
N ASN A 209 14.55 16.19 29.75
CA ASN A 209 13.21 15.63 29.45
C ASN A 209 13.16 14.11 29.71
N TYR A 210 13.54 13.69 30.92
CA TYR A 210 13.61 12.27 31.30
C TYR A 210 12.34 11.49 30.98
N GLU A 211 11.15 12.03 31.30
CA GLU A 211 9.87 11.36 31.07
C GLU A 211 9.58 11.11 29.57
N LEU A 212 9.98 12.02 28.68
CA LEU A 212 9.82 11.84 27.24
C LEU A 212 10.78 10.75 26.71
N GLY A 213 11.99 10.69 27.27
CA GLY A 213 12.99 9.67 26.94
C GLY A 213 12.60 8.26 27.40
N LEU A 214 11.95 8.13 28.56
CA LEU A 214 11.43 6.86 29.06
C LEU A 214 10.39 6.27 28.11
N ARG A 215 9.41 7.08 27.69
CA ARG A 215 8.39 6.68 26.71
C ARG A 215 9.02 6.27 25.39
N ALA A 216 9.99 7.03 24.88
CA ALA A 216 10.68 6.72 23.63
C ALA A 216 11.45 5.38 23.70
N ALA A 217 12.13 5.09 24.81
CA ALA A 217 12.83 3.83 25.01
C ALA A 217 11.88 2.62 24.99
N PHE A 218 10.73 2.74 25.65
CA PHE A 218 9.72 1.68 25.65
C PHE A 218 9.09 1.49 24.26
N GLN A 219 8.80 2.58 23.55
CA GLN A 219 8.31 2.55 22.17
C GLN A 219 9.28 1.83 21.23
N ASN A 220 10.58 2.13 21.31
CA ASN A 220 11.62 1.48 20.51
C ASN A 220 11.66 -0.03 20.75
N MET A 221 11.55 -0.43 22.02
CA MET A 221 11.48 -1.83 22.42
C MET A 221 10.28 -2.55 21.79
N LEU A 222 9.08 -1.97 21.89
CA LEU A 222 7.87 -2.53 21.27
C LEU A 222 8.00 -2.59 19.74
N SER A 223 8.49 -1.52 19.11
CA SER A 223 8.67 -1.44 17.65
C SER A 223 9.66 -2.51 17.14
N ALA A 224 10.75 -2.75 17.87
CA ALA A 224 11.72 -3.78 17.51
C ALA A 224 11.12 -5.19 17.56
N VAL A 225 10.32 -5.50 18.59
CA VAL A 225 9.64 -6.80 18.68
C VAL A 225 8.55 -6.93 17.62
N ALA A 226 7.73 -5.90 17.41
CA ALA A 226 6.72 -5.88 16.34
C ALA A 226 7.36 -6.19 14.98
N LYS A 227 8.45 -5.48 14.64
CA LYS A 227 9.18 -5.70 13.39
C LYS A 227 9.73 -7.11 13.25
N HIS A 228 10.17 -7.73 14.35
CA HIS A 228 10.65 -9.11 14.34
C HIS A 228 9.55 -10.11 13.96
N CYS A 229 8.30 -9.82 14.34
CA CYS A 229 7.11 -10.60 14.03
C CYS A 229 6.52 -10.27 12.64
N GLY A 230 7.16 -9.40 11.84
CA GLY A 230 6.56 -8.89 10.60
C GLY A 230 5.44 -7.88 10.82
N TRP A 231 5.29 -7.36 12.04
CA TRP A 231 4.29 -6.38 12.44
C TRP A 231 4.91 -4.96 12.47
N SER A 232 4.07 -3.96 12.66
CA SER A 232 4.44 -2.55 12.78
C SER A 232 3.82 -1.94 14.04
N LEU A 233 4.48 -0.92 14.61
CA LEU A 233 3.93 -0.10 15.68
C LEU A 233 3.61 1.27 15.09
N ALA A 234 2.32 1.63 15.02
CA ALA A 234 1.88 2.95 14.60
C ALA A 234 1.78 3.86 15.83
N PRO A 235 2.70 4.84 16.01
CA PRO A 235 2.64 5.77 17.12
C PRO A 235 1.49 6.76 16.93
N GLU A 236 0.80 7.09 18.02
CA GLU A 236 -0.22 8.16 18.07
C GLU A 236 -1.35 8.09 17.03
N MET A 237 -1.64 6.90 16.50
CA MET A 237 -2.72 6.67 15.55
C MET A 237 -4.07 6.95 16.22
N THR A 238 -4.83 7.91 15.67
CA THR A 238 -6.19 8.18 16.17
C THR A 238 -7.13 7.08 15.69
N ILE A 239 -7.84 6.47 16.63
CA ILE A 239 -8.87 5.47 16.38
C ILE A 239 -10.18 6.07 16.86
N ASP A 240 -11.01 6.48 15.90
CA ASP A 240 -12.28 7.16 16.14
C ASP A 240 -12.09 8.43 16.98
N ARG A 241 -12.37 8.37 18.30
CA ARG A 241 -12.17 9.47 19.26
C ARG A 241 -11.07 9.21 20.29
N ILE A 242 -10.37 8.09 20.17
CA ILE A 242 -9.37 7.61 21.13
C ILE A 242 -8.00 7.69 20.45
N ARG A 243 -7.00 8.20 21.18
CA ARG A 243 -5.62 8.30 20.69
C ARG A 243 -4.69 7.54 21.64
N PRO A 244 -4.44 6.24 21.37
CA PRO A 244 -3.39 5.48 22.03
C PRO A 244 -2.01 6.08 21.74
N ASP A 245 -1.05 5.83 22.62
CA ASP A 245 0.35 6.23 22.38
C ASP A 245 1.00 5.36 21.30
N GLY A 246 0.57 4.10 21.17
CA GLY A 246 0.92 3.25 20.04
C GLY A 246 -0.10 2.14 19.80
N VAL A 247 -0.18 1.70 18.55
CA VAL A 247 -1.03 0.59 18.11
C VAL A 247 -0.18 -0.40 17.34
N VAL A 248 -0.16 -1.65 17.79
CA VAL A 248 0.52 -2.74 17.08
C VAL A 248 -0.40 -3.25 15.99
N LEU A 249 0.11 -3.23 14.76
CA LEU A 249 -0.58 -3.66 13.54
C LEU A 249 0.20 -4.80 12.92
N ASP A 250 -0.49 -5.87 12.53
CA ASP A 250 0.17 -6.91 11.74
C ASP A 250 0.42 -6.47 10.29
N GLU A 251 0.97 -7.38 9.48
CA GLU A 251 1.25 -7.15 8.06
C GLU A 251 -0.01 -6.79 7.24
N PHE A 252 -1.20 -7.03 7.78
CA PHE A 252 -2.51 -6.77 7.16
C PHE A 252 -3.27 -5.63 7.86
N ARG A 253 -2.59 -4.84 8.69
CA ARG A 253 -3.17 -3.71 9.42
C ARG A 253 -4.29 -4.13 10.40
N ILE A 254 -4.36 -5.40 10.77
CA ILE A 254 -5.22 -5.86 11.87
C ILE A 254 -4.55 -5.43 13.17
N ARG A 255 -5.35 -4.84 14.06
CA ARG A 255 -4.89 -4.36 15.36
C ARG A 255 -4.62 -5.56 16.27
N ARG A 256 -3.37 -5.72 16.68
CA ARG A 256 -2.92 -6.81 17.56
C ARG A 256 -2.75 -6.37 19.00
N GLY A 257 -2.58 -5.08 19.25
CA GLY A 257 -2.57 -4.53 20.61
C GLY A 257 -2.46 -3.02 20.66
N TYR A 258 -2.72 -2.48 21.84
CA TYR A 258 -2.66 -1.06 22.17
C TYR A 258 -1.63 -0.84 23.25
N TRP A 259 -0.90 0.28 23.16
CA TRP A 259 0.05 0.71 24.18
C TRP A 259 -0.28 2.14 24.63
N GLU A 260 -0.26 2.34 25.94
CA GLU A 260 -0.47 3.62 26.60
C GLU A 260 0.60 3.81 27.69
N ALA A 261 1.32 4.93 27.59
CA ALA A 261 2.36 5.34 28.51
C ALA A 261 1.85 6.43 29.46
N LYS A 262 2.26 6.35 30.72
CA LYS A 262 2.01 7.37 31.76
C LYS A 262 3.30 7.79 32.44
N GLY A 263 3.29 9.00 32.97
CA GLY A 263 4.43 9.50 33.74
C GLY A 263 4.62 8.71 35.05
N PRO A 264 5.86 8.56 35.55
CA PRO A 264 6.20 7.74 36.72
C PRO A 264 5.68 8.27 38.06
N LYS A 265 5.07 9.45 38.05
CA LYS A 265 4.42 10.12 39.20
C LYS A 265 2.90 9.95 39.21
N VAL A 266 2.32 9.41 38.14
CA VAL A 266 0.88 9.24 37.99
C VAL A 266 0.44 7.91 38.59
N ASN A 267 -0.73 7.87 39.23
CA ASN A 267 -1.29 6.61 39.70
C ASN A 267 -1.86 5.82 38.51
N LEU A 268 -1.12 4.81 38.06
CA LEU A 268 -1.48 4.01 36.89
C LEU A 268 -2.88 3.36 37.01
N ASP A 269 -3.27 2.88 38.20
CA ASP A 269 -4.58 2.22 38.39
C ASP A 269 -5.76 3.22 38.33
N GLU A 270 -5.54 4.49 38.65
CA GLU A 270 -6.55 5.53 38.51
C GLU A 270 -6.73 5.95 37.05
N GLU A 271 -5.63 6.10 36.31
CA GLU A 271 -5.68 6.43 34.88
C GLU A 271 -6.29 5.32 34.04
N ILE A 272 -5.97 4.06 34.35
CA ILE A 272 -6.63 2.90 33.74
C ILE A 272 -8.14 2.99 33.96
N ARG A 273 -8.60 3.26 35.20
CA ARG A 273 -10.04 3.40 35.49
C ARG A 273 -10.71 4.52 34.69
N LYS A 274 -10.05 5.68 34.53
CA LYS A 274 -10.55 6.77 33.69
C LYS A 274 -10.67 6.36 32.23
N LYS A 275 -9.65 5.70 31.68
CA LYS A 275 -9.66 5.19 30.29
C LYS A 275 -10.79 4.17 30.08
N ILE A 276 -10.96 3.22 31.00
CA ILE A 276 -12.06 2.25 30.95
C ILE A 276 -13.42 2.95 30.95
N ALA A 277 -13.62 3.99 31.78
CA ALA A 277 -14.87 4.75 31.83
C ALA A 277 -15.17 5.50 30.51
N THR A 278 -14.14 5.82 29.72
CA THR A 278 -14.28 6.44 28.39
C THR A 278 -14.46 5.44 27.24
N GLY A 279 -14.55 4.14 27.54
CA GLY A 279 -14.70 3.09 26.53
C GLY A 279 -13.38 2.68 25.83
N TYR A 280 -12.24 2.86 26.50
CA TYR A 280 -10.93 2.48 25.93
C TYR A 280 -10.88 0.97 25.63
N PRO A 281 -10.33 0.54 24.48
CA PRO A 281 -10.26 -0.88 24.13
C PRO A 281 -9.43 -1.65 25.16
N LEU A 282 -9.87 -2.86 25.54
CA LEU A 282 -9.21 -3.72 26.53
C LEU A 282 -8.93 -5.13 25.97
N THR A 283 -8.94 -5.28 24.64
CA THR A 283 -8.74 -6.57 23.97
C THR A 283 -7.32 -7.07 24.15
N ASN A 284 -6.31 -6.30 23.75
CA ASN A 284 -4.92 -6.56 24.12
C ASN A 284 -4.22 -5.22 24.39
N THR A 285 -4.28 -4.75 25.63
CA THR A 285 -3.90 -3.37 25.97
C THR A 285 -2.86 -3.34 27.07
N LEU A 286 -1.75 -2.68 26.77
CA LEU A 286 -0.61 -2.50 27.64
C LEU A 286 -0.59 -1.07 28.20
N PHE A 287 -0.73 -0.94 29.51
CA PHE A 287 -0.55 0.31 30.24
C PHE A 287 0.78 0.27 31.01
N GLU A 288 1.58 1.31 30.97
CA GLU A 288 2.84 1.40 31.72
C GLU A 288 3.12 2.79 32.28
N ASP A 289 3.86 2.86 33.40
CA ASP A 289 4.28 4.09 34.07
C ASP A 289 5.81 4.21 34.23
N SER A 290 6.56 3.51 33.39
CA SER A 290 8.02 3.34 33.39
C SER A 290 8.60 2.63 34.62
N LYS A 291 7.77 2.26 35.61
CA LYS A 291 8.16 1.41 36.76
C LYS A 291 7.50 0.04 36.68
N ARG A 292 6.22 0.00 36.35
CA ARG A 292 5.44 -1.21 36.19
C ARG A 292 4.57 -1.13 34.93
N ALA A 293 4.16 -2.30 34.47
CA ALA A 293 3.20 -2.44 33.41
C ALA A 293 2.03 -3.35 33.82
N VAL A 294 0.85 -3.02 33.30
CA VAL A 294 -0.41 -3.73 33.49
C VAL A 294 -0.95 -4.10 32.13
N LEU A 295 -1.28 -5.39 31.96
CA LEU A 295 -1.78 -5.94 30.71
C LEU A 295 -3.27 -6.31 30.86
N TYR A 296 -4.06 -5.94 29.86
CA TYR A 296 -5.45 -6.35 29.70
C TYR A 296 -5.58 -7.22 28.47
N GLN A 297 -6.17 -8.41 28.62
CA GLN A 297 -6.39 -9.39 27.57
C GLN A 297 -7.82 -9.91 27.63
N GLY A 298 -8.53 -10.00 26.50
CA GLY A 298 -9.91 -10.47 26.47
C GLY A 298 -10.84 -9.65 27.38
N LYS A 299 -10.62 -8.33 27.42
CA LYS A 299 -11.34 -7.36 28.26
C LYS A 299 -11.16 -7.55 29.78
N SER A 300 -10.18 -8.36 30.19
CA SER A 300 -9.88 -8.66 31.60
C SER A 300 -8.44 -8.33 31.94
N ARG A 301 -8.18 -7.84 33.17
CA ARG A 301 -6.81 -7.60 33.64
C ARG A 301 -6.10 -8.95 33.84
N THR A 302 -4.90 -9.10 33.28
CA THR A 302 -4.09 -10.30 33.51
C THR A 302 -3.62 -10.36 34.97
N PRO A 303 -3.50 -11.54 35.58
CA PRO A 303 -3.06 -11.68 36.98
C PRO A 303 -1.58 -11.31 37.17
N ASN A 304 -0.79 -11.24 36.10
CA ASN A 304 0.61 -10.89 36.15
C ASN A 304 0.78 -9.38 36.34
N GLU A 305 1.59 -9.00 37.34
CA GLU A 305 2.17 -7.66 37.41
C GLU A 305 3.59 -7.70 36.87
N TYR A 306 3.91 -6.75 35.99
CA TYR A 306 5.20 -6.70 35.30
C TYR A 306 6.02 -5.54 35.86
N ASP A 307 7.01 -5.87 36.68
CA ASP A 307 8.01 -4.91 37.16
C ASP A 307 9.00 -4.62 36.02
N LEU A 308 9.05 -3.35 35.56
CA LEU A 308 9.91 -2.95 34.45
C LEU A 308 11.39 -2.82 34.85
N SER A 309 11.72 -2.93 36.14
CA SER A 309 13.10 -3.04 36.61
C SER A 309 13.67 -4.46 36.52
N ASP A 310 12.82 -5.49 36.42
CA ASP A 310 13.23 -6.88 36.26
C ASP A 310 13.18 -7.31 34.79
N ALA A 311 14.35 -7.55 34.22
CA ALA A 311 14.50 -7.97 32.83
C ALA A 311 13.69 -9.23 32.47
N ASN A 312 13.51 -10.18 33.40
CA ASN A 312 12.70 -11.37 33.13
C ASN A 312 11.21 -11.03 33.04
N ARG A 313 10.73 -10.13 33.90
CA ARG A 313 9.34 -9.64 33.86
C ARG A 313 9.06 -8.88 32.58
N VAL A 314 10.00 -8.07 32.09
CA VAL A 314 9.85 -7.39 30.79
C VAL A 314 9.83 -8.40 29.64
N ILE A 315 10.66 -9.45 29.68
CA ILE A 315 10.62 -10.51 28.66
C ILE A 315 9.27 -11.24 28.66
N ASP A 316 8.75 -11.59 29.84
CA ASP A 316 7.45 -12.24 29.96
C ASP A 316 6.33 -11.31 29.49
N LEU A 317 6.38 -10.01 29.83
CA LEU A 317 5.45 -9.01 29.31
C LEU A 317 5.43 -8.96 27.78
N LEU A 318 6.60 -8.85 27.15
CA LEU A 318 6.71 -8.79 25.70
C LEU A 318 6.20 -10.06 25.05
N ARG A 319 6.50 -11.23 25.62
CA ARG A 319 5.95 -12.49 25.14
C ARG A 319 4.43 -12.47 25.25
N ASP A 320 3.89 -12.25 26.45
CA ASP A 320 2.46 -12.32 26.70
C ASP A 320 1.67 -11.30 25.85
N PHE A 321 2.22 -10.10 25.63
CA PHE A 321 1.59 -9.06 24.78
C PHE A 321 1.63 -9.41 23.28
N PHE A 322 2.77 -9.88 22.74
CA PHE A 322 2.91 -10.13 21.30
C PHE A 322 2.39 -11.51 20.87
N THR A 323 2.33 -12.50 21.76
CA THR A 323 1.84 -13.85 21.43
C THR A 323 0.34 -14.01 21.64
N TYR A 324 -0.32 -13.05 22.30
CA TYR A 324 -1.75 -13.09 22.51
C TYR A 324 -2.49 -12.78 21.21
N VAL A 325 -3.45 -13.65 20.89
CA VAL A 325 -4.38 -13.46 19.78
C VAL A 325 -5.77 -13.43 20.39
N GLU A 326 -6.55 -12.41 20.08
CA GLU A 326 -7.96 -12.37 20.47
C GLU A 326 -8.70 -13.57 19.88
N PRO A 327 -9.58 -14.26 20.62
CA PRO A 327 -10.26 -15.45 20.12
C PRO A 327 -11.02 -15.21 18.81
N ASP A 328 -11.60 -14.02 18.61
CA ASP A 328 -12.29 -13.69 17.35
C ASP A 328 -11.31 -13.50 16.18
N ILE A 329 -10.09 -13.04 16.44
CA ILE A 329 -9.01 -12.95 15.44
C ILE A 329 -8.42 -14.34 15.15
N GLU A 330 -8.19 -15.17 16.17
CA GLU A 330 -7.68 -16.53 16.01
C GLU A 330 -8.65 -17.38 15.18
N ASN A 331 -9.94 -17.35 15.54
CA ASN A 331 -11.00 -18.01 14.77
C ASN A 331 -11.08 -17.48 13.33
N PHE A 332 -10.85 -16.18 13.13
CA PHE A 332 -10.80 -15.58 11.80
C PHE A 332 -9.59 -16.06 10.99
N GLU A 333 -8.38 -16.11 11.56
CA GLU A 333 -7.18 -16.57 10.86
C GLU A 333 -7.26 -18.04 10.47
N GLU A 334 -7.71 -18.90 11.39
CA GLU A 334 -7.97 -20.32 11.08
C GLU A 334 -9.03 -20.46 9.97
N ALA A 335 -10.12 -19.69 10.08
CA ALA A 335 -11.16 -19.69 9.07
C ALA A 335 -10.63 -19.20 7.71
N VAL A 336 -9.78 -18.18 7.68
CA VAL A 336 -9.21 -17.63 6.45
C VAL A 336 -8.31 -18.65 5.77
N GLU A 337 -7.43 -19.33 6.51
CA GLU A 337 -6.54 -20.34 5.95
C GLU A 337 -7.30 -21.57 5.44
N GLU A 338 -8.24 -22.10 6.24
CA GLU A 338 -9.10 -23.21 5.80
C GLU A 338 -9.94 -22.80 4.58
N PHE A 339 -10.48 -21.59 4.55
CA PHE A 339 -11.26 -21.10 3.41
C PHE A 339 -10.40 -20.93 2.15
N LYS A 340 -9.17 -20.43 2.28
CA LYS A 340 -8.23 -20.30 1.16
C LYS A 340 -7.96 -21.65 0.47
N GLU A 341 -7.87 -22.73 1.25
CA GLU A 341 -7.73 -24.09 0.71
C GLU A 341 -9.02 -24.58 0.03
N ARG A 342 -10.18 -24.24 0.59
CA ARG A 342 -11.48 -24.73 0.10
C ARG A 342 -12.08 -23.90 -1.05
N ILE A 343 -11.67 -22.66 -1.24
CA ILE A 343 -12.20 -21.76 -2.29
C ILE A 343 -12.10 -22.39 -3.69
N PRO A 344 -10.93 -22.90 -4.15
CA PRO A 344 -10.81 -23.48 -5.48
C PRO A 344 -11.75 -24.66 -5.69
N GLU A 345 -11.91 -25.51 -4.67
CA GLU A 345 -12.82 -26.66 -4.72
C GLU A 345 -14.29 -26.23 -4.82
N ASN A 346 -14.72 -25.30 -3.97
CA ASN A 346 -16.10 -24.81 -3.96
C ASN A 346 -16.43 -24.07 -5.25
N ALA A 347 -15.51 -23.26 -5.73
CA ALA A 347 -15.71 -22.52 -6.94
C ALA A 347 -15.73 -23.44 -8.18
N GLN A 348 -14.88 -24.48 -8.21
CA GLN A 348 -14.96 -25.51 -9.24
C GLN A 348 -16.27 -26.32 -9.17
N ALA A 349 -16.78 -26.59 -7.96
CA ALA A 349 -18.07 -27.24 -7.77
C ALA A 349 -19.22 -26.37 -8.30
N LEU A 350 -19.22 -25.06 -8.02
CA LEU A 350 -20.19 -24.11 -8.60
C LEU A 350 -20.08 -24.04 -10.12
N LEU A 351 -18.87 -23.98 -10.67
CA LEU A 351 -18.67 -24.00 -12.13
C LEU A 351 -19.23 -25.28 -12.76
N ASN A 352 -19.10 -26.43 -12.11
CA ASN A 352 -19.67 -27.68 -12.60
C ASN A 352 -21.21 -27.66 -12.57
N ILE A 353 -21.80 -27.13 -11.49
CA ILE A 353 -23.24 -26.94 -11.38
C ILE A 353 -23.73 -26.01 -12.50
N ILE A 354 -23.08 -24.87 -12.70
CA ILE A 354 -23.42 -23.90 -13.75
C ILE A 354 -23.33 -24.55 -15.14
N LYS A 355 -22.27 -25.31 -15.42
CA LYS A 355 -22.10 -26.05 -16.69
C LYS A 355 -23.22 -27.06 -16.95
N ASP A 356 -23.75 -27.70 -15.91
CA ASP A 356 -24.88 -28.62 -16.05
C ASP A 356 -26.19 -27.86 -16.26
N GLU A 357 -26.40 -26.74 -15.57
CA GLU A 357 -27.59 -25.91 -15.72
C GLU A 357 -27.63 -25.22 -17.09
N HIS A 358 -26.48 -24.88 -17.69
CA HIS A 358 -26.37 -24.46 -19.10
C HIS A 358 -26.97 -25.47 -20.07
N LYS A 359 -26.97 -26.76 -19.74
CA LYS A 359 -27.55 -27.82 -20.61
C LYS A 359 -28.99 -28.16 -20.24
N LEU A 360 -29.31 -28.09 -18.96
CA LEU A 360 -30.49 -28.76 -18.41
C LEU A 360 -31.59 -27.80 -17.94
N ASN A 361 -31.31 -26.51 -17.76
CA ASN A 361 -32.24 -25.56 -17.16
C ASN A 361 -32.51 -24.39 -18.10
N LYS A 362 -33.67 -24.43 -18.76
CA LYS A 362 -34.08 -23.41 -19.73
C LYS A 362 -34.23 -22.02 -19.11
N LYS A 363 -34.75 -21.92 -17.88
CA LYS A 363 -34.87 -20.63 -17.18
C LYS A 363 -33.50 -20.01 -16.92
N PHE A 364 -32.54 -20.84 -16.51
CA PHE A 364 -31.16 -20.41 -16.33
C PHE A 364 -30.54 -19.96 -17.66
N GLN A 365 -30.69 -20.74 -18.74
CA GLN A 365 -30.20 -20.38 -20.07
C GLN A 365 -30.73 -19.02 -20.55
N ASP A 366 -32.03 -18.77 -20.39
CA ASP A 366 -32.66 -17.52 -20.85
C ASP A 366 -32.21 -16.32 -20.00
N SER A 367 -32.11 -16.50 -18.68
CA SER A 367 -31.62 -15.45 -17.77
C SER A 367 -30.13 -15.17 -17.98
N PHE A 368 -29.33 -16.22 -18.16
CA PHE A 368 -27.90 -16.13 -18.47
C PHE A 368 -27.68 -15.42 -19.80
N ALA A 369 -28.42 -15.77 -20.86
CA ALA A 369 -28.29 -15.13 -22.17
C ALA A 369 -28.55 -13.62 -22.08
N THR A 370 -29.54 -13.22 -21.28
CA THR A 370 -29.84 -11.80 -21.02
C THR A 370 -28.67 -11.11 -20.34
N PHE A 371 -28.14 -11.67 -19.24
CA PHE A 371 -27.00 -11.08 -18.53
C PHE A 371 -25.71 -11.11 -19.36
N ALA A 372 -25.48 -12.17 -20.12
CA ALA A 372 -24.33 -12.29 -21.00
C ALA A 372 -24.32 -11.20 -22.08
N GLU A 373 -25.49 -10.81 -22.57
CA GLU A 373 -25.63 -9.69 -23.50
C GLU A 373 -25.19 -8.36 -22.87
N VAL A 374 -25.52 -8.14 -21.59
CA VAL A 374 -25.08 -6.95 -20.84
C VAL A 374 -23.57 -6.90 -20.74
N CYS A 375 -22.94 -8.01 -20.35
CA CYS A 375 -21.49 -8.11 -20.24
C CYS A 375 -20.80 -7.89 -21.59
N ARG A 376 -21.32 -8.52 -22.65
CA ARG A 376 -20.74 -8.38 -24.00
C ARG A 376 -20.90 -6.98 -24.56
N THR A 377 -22.02 -6.33 -24.27
CA THR A 377 -22.29 -4.96 -24.73
C THR A 377 -21.54 -3.91 -23.92
N SER A 378 -21.35 -4.12 -22.61
CA SER A 378 -20.76 -3.11 -21.71
C SER A 378 -19.25 -3.27 -21.51
N LEU A 379 -18.73 -4.50 -21.58
CA LEU A 379 -17.32 -4.82 -21.28
C LEU A 379 -16.55 -5.28 -22.51
N ASP A 380 -16.96 -6.39 -23.12
CA ASP A 380 -16.24 -7.00 -24.24
C ASP A 380 -17.17 -7.80 -25.16
N PRO A 381 -17.40 -7.37 -26.42
CA PRO A 381 -18.24 -8.11 -27.36
C PRO A 381 -17.78 -9.55 -27.65
N LYS A 382 -16.53 -9.89 -27.31
CA LYS A 382 -15.94 -11.23 -27.47
C LYS A 382 -15.87 -12.01 -26.16
N MET A 383 -16.45 -11.49 -25.08
CA MET A 383 -16.47 -12.17 -23.79
C MET A 383 -17.14 -13.54 -23.93
N ASN A 384 -16.42 -14.57 -23.50
CA ASN A 384 -16.92 -15.93 -23.53
C ASN A 384 -17.78 -16.22 -22.29
N ASP A 385 -18.65 -17.21 -22.41
CA ASP A 385 -19.58 -17.59 -21.34
C ASP A 385 -18.86 -18.08 -20.09
N ALA A 386 -17.67 -18.67 -20.22
CA ALA A 386 -16.89 -19.14 -19.07
C ALA A 386 -16.41 -17.97 -18.18
N ALA A 387 -16.06 -16.82 -18.75
CA ALA A 387 -15.71 -15.63 -17.98
C ALA A 387 -16.94 -15.06 -17.25
N ILE A 388 -18.13 -15.16 -17.85
CA ILE A 388 -19.39 -14.75 -17.21
C ILE A 388 -19.77 -15.73 -16.11
N ASP A 389 -19.58 -17.04 -16.31
CA ASP A 389 -19.74 -18.07 -15.27
C ASP A 389 -18.85 -17.78 -14.06
N GLU A 390 -17.61 -17.37 -14.28
CA GLU A 390 -16.70 -16.96 -13.20
C GLU A 390 -17.22 -15.73 -12.44
N MET A 391 -17.84 -14.75 -13.11
CA MET A 391 -18.50 -13.62 -12.44
C MET A 391 -19.65 -14.08 -11.55
N LEU A 392 -20.47 -15.04 -12.02
CA LEU A 392 -21.55 -15.61 -11.21
C LEU A 392 -20.99 -16.28 -9.95
N VAL A 393 -19.89 -17.03 -10.08
CA VAL A 393 -19.20 -17.68 -8.96
C VAL A 393 -18.63 -16.64 -7.99
N GLN A 394 -17.98 -15.59 -8.48
CA GLN A 394 -17.47 -14.50 -7.65
C GLN A 394 -18.61 -13.86 -6.85
N HIS A 395 -19.73 -13.52 -7.49
CA HIS A 395 -20.90 -12.95 -6.83
C HIS A 395 -21.47 -13.91 -5.77
N LEU A 396 -21.70 -15.17 -6.12
CA LEU A 396 -22.22 -16.21 -5.21
C LEU A 396 -21.39 -16.37 -3.93
N LEU A 397 -20.06 -16.27 -4.04
CA LEU A 397 -19.14 -16.43 -2.92
C LEU A 397 -18.96 -15.16 -2.09
N THR A 398 -19.21 -13.97 -2.66
CA THR A 398 -18.90 -12.68 -2.01
C THR A 398 -20.09 -11.87 -1.55
N GLU A 399 -21.26 -12.02 -2.18
CA GLU A 399 -22.43 -11.17 -1.92
C GLU A 399 -22.77 -11.10 -0.43
N ARG A 400 -22.74 -12.25 0.25
CA ARG A 400 -22.97 -12.32 1.69
C ARG A 400 -22.03 -11.43 2.49
N LEU A 401 -20.74 -11.40 2.14
CA LEU A 401 -19.74 -10.59 2.82
C LEU A 401 -20.01 -9.10 2.63
N PHE A 402 -20.34 -8.66 1.41
CA PHE A 402 -20.70 -7.26 1.17
C PHE A 402 -21.91 -6.83 2.00
N ARG A 403 -22.95 -7.67 2.02
CA ARG A 403 -24.17 -7.41 2.79
C ARG A 403 -23.90 -7.32 4.30
N THR A 404 -23.10 -8.22 4.85
CA THR A 404 -22.91 -8.34 6.31
C THR A 404 -21.80 -7.44 6.85
N VAL A 405 -20.68 -7.30 6.15
CA VAL A 405 -19.55 -6.46 6.58
C VAL A 405 -19.97 -4.99 6.64
N PHE A 406 -20.75 -4.51 5.67
CA PHE A 406 -21.23 -3.12 5.65
C PHE A 406 -22.60 -2.92 6.29
N ASN A 407 -23.22 -3.98 6.84
CA ASN A 407 -24.58 -3.93 7.39
C ASN A 407 -25.60 -3.31 6.41
N ASN A 408 -25.49 -3.69 5.14
CA ASN A 408 -26.32 -3.18 4.05
C ASN A 408 -27.20 -4.32 3.50
N PRO A 409 -28.34 -4.63 4.14
CA PRO A 409 -29.21 -5.74 3.73
C PRO A 409 -29.76 -5.59 2.31
N ASP A 410 -29.88 -4.34 1.83
CA ASP A 410 -30.44 -3.99 0.52
C ASP A 410 -29.39 -3.81 -0.57
N PHE A 411 -28.12 -4.15 -0.31
CA PHE A 411 -27.02 -4.05 -1.27
C PHE A 411 -27.38 -4.58 -2.67
N VAL A 412 -27.98 -5.78 -2.75
CA VAL A 412 -28.37 -6.40 -4.02
C VAL A 412 -29.50 -5.64 -4.71
N ASN A 413 -30.43 -5.06 -3.95
CA ASN A 413 -31.57 -4.34 -4.51
C ASN A 413 -31.15 -2.98 -5.05
N ASN A 414 -30.19 -2.33 -4.41
CA ASN A 414 -29.75 -0.99 -4.77
C ASN A 414 -28.66 -0.99 -5.86
N ASN A 415 -27.96 -2.11 -6.04
CA ASN A 415 -26.92 -2.25 -7.06
C ASN A 415 -27.45 -2.98 -8.31
N ILE A 416 -27.51 -2.27 -9.44
CA ILE A 416 -28.07 -2.78 -10.70
C ILE A 416 -27.42 -4.09 -11.14
N ILE A 417 -26.09 -4.16 -11.14
CA ILE A 417 -25.36 -5.35 -11.60
C ILE A 417 -25.56 -6.52 -10.64
N ALA A 418 -25.55 -6.27 -9.32
CA ALA A 418 -25.86 -7.29 -8.34
C ALA A 418 -27.28 -7.84 -8.51
N SER A 419 -28.25 -6.96 -8.79
CA SER A 419 -29.64 -7.34 -9.08
C SER A 419 -29.75 -8.21 -10.34
N GLU A 420 -29.07 -7.85 -11.43
CA GLU A 420 -29.04 -8.66 -12.66
C GLU A 420 -28.42 -10.04 -12.44
N ILE A 421 -27.28 -10.09 -11.76
CA ILE A 421 -26.66 -11.38 -11.42
C ILE A 421 -27.59 -12.20 -10.53
N GLU A 422 -28.27 -11.58 -9.56
CA GLU A 422 -29.21 -12.27 -8.68
C GLU A 422 -30.43 -12.84 -9.43
N LYS A 423 -30.86 -12.25 -10.55
CA LYS A 423 -31.86 -12.86 -11.44
C LYS A 423 -31.34 -14.17 -12.03
N VAL A 424 -30.09 -14.19 -12.52
CA VAL A 424 -29.44 -15.39 -13.06
C VAL A 424 -29.28 -16.46 -11.98
N VAL A 425 -28.85 -16.08 -10.78
CA VAL A 425 -28.66 -17.05 -9.69
C VAL A 425 -30.00 -17.59 -9.17
N ARG A 426 -31.07 -16.79 -9.14
CA ARG A 426 -32.43 -17.29 -8.85
C ARG A 426 -32.88 -18.31 -9.91
N ALA A 427 -32.55 -18.08 -11.18
CA ALA A 427 -32.83 -19.04 -12.24
C ALA A 427 -31.99 -20.32 -12.11
N LEU A 428 -30.72 -20.21 -11.71
CA LEU A 428 -29.84 -21.34 -11.38
C LEU A 428 -30.44 -22.20 -10.25
N ALA A 429 -30.96 -21.55 -9.20
CA ALA A 429 -31.58 -22.21 -8.06
C ALA A 429 -32.99 -22.78 -8.32
N SER A 430 -33.54 -22.60 -9.53
CA SER A 430 -34.92 -23.00 -9.83
C SER A 430 -35.11 -24.50 -10.10
N ARG A 431 -34.02 -25.28 -10.16
CA ARG A 431 -34.04 -26.73 -10.45
C ARG A 431 -33.46 -27.56 -9.30
N SER A 432 -32.15 -27.80 -9.32
CA SER A 432 -31.47 -28.70 -8.37
C SER A 432 -30.49 -28.00 -7.44
N PHE A 433 -30.10 -26.76 -7.74
CA PHE A 433 -29.16 -26.01 -6.93
C PHE A 433 -29.87 -25.32 -5.76
N ASN A 434 -29.34 -25.46 -4.55
CA ASN A 434 -29.78 -24.70 -3.38
C ASN A 434 -28.59 -23.90 -2.84
N ARG A 435 -28.66 -22.56 -2.97
CA ARG A 435 -27.62 -21.65 -2.51
C ARG A 435 -27.32 -21.80 -1.02
N ASN A 436 -28.35 -21.85 -0.19
CA ASN A 436 -28.20 -21.91 1.27
C ASN A 436 -27.55 -23.23 1.69
N GLU A 437 -27.94 -24.34 1.08
CA GLU A 437 -27.35 -25.65 1.36
C GLU A 437 -25.88 -25.71 0.92
N PHE A 438 -25.56 -25.17 -0.27
CA PHE A 438 -24.20 -25.11 -0.77
C PHE A 438 -23.30 -24.26 0.14
N LEU A 439 -23.72 -23.04 0.44
CA LEU A 439 -22.96 -22.09 1.26
C LEU A 439 -22.91 -22.49 2.74
N LYS A 440 -23.76 -23.39 3.22
CA LYS A 440 -23.71 -23.91 4.60
C LYS A 440 -22.36 -24.54 4.94
N THR A 441 -21.72 -25.16 3.96
CA THR A 441 -20.36 -25.72 4.12
C THR A 441 -19.30 -24.65 4.34
N LEU A 442 -19.63 -23.40 4.03
CA LEU A 442 -18.80 -22.22 4.17
C LEU A 442 -19.23 -21.31 5.35
N ASP A 443 -20.31 -21.66 6.06
CA ASP A 443 -20.90 -20.82 7.12
C ASP A 443 -19.90 -20.50 8.23
N ARG A 444 -19.07 -21.48 8.63
CA ARG A 444 -18.04 -21.27 9.65
C ARG A 444 -17.13 -20.09 9.28
N PHE A 445 -16.77 -19.97 8.00
CA PHE A 445 -15.91 -18.91 7.49
C PHE A 445 -16.63 -17.58 7.47
N TYR A 446 -17.83 -17.55 6.89
CA TYR A 446 -18.63 -16.34 6.85
C TYR A 446 -18.88 -15.79 8.26
N VAL A 447 -19.22 -16.64 9.22
CA VAL A 447 -19.45 -16.23 10.62
C VAL A 447 -18.18 -15.66 11.26
N ALA A 448 -17.01 -16.25 11.01
CA ALA A 448 -15.75 -15.73 11.55
C ALA A 448 -15.40 -14.35 10.96
N ILE A 449 -15.54 -14.19 9.64
CA ILE A 449 -15.32 -12.92 8.93
C ILE A 449 -16.33 -11.86 9.42
N GLU A 450 -17.60 -12.23 9.56
CA GLU A 450 -18.67 -11.37 10.06
C GLU A 450 -18.42 -10.89 11.50
N ARG A 451 -17.93 -11.78 12.38
CA ARG A 451 -17.58 -11.40 13.76
C ARG A 451 -16.41 -10.42 13.78
N ALA A 452 -15.33 -10.72 13.05
CA ALA A 452 -14.18 -9.85 12.93
C ALA A 452 -14.54 -8.48 12.29
N ALA A 453 -15.52 -8.43 11.40
CA ALA A 453 -16.04 -7.18 10.85
C ALA A 453 -16.88 -6.37 11.87
N ARG A 454 -17.68 -7.03 12.72
CA ARG A 454 -18.55 -6.37 13.71
C ARG A 454 -17.79 -5.62 14.79
N GLU A 455 -16.59 -6.08 15.14
CA GLU A 455 -15.72 -5.36 16.08
C GLU A 455 -15.19 -4.04 15.51
N ARG A 456 -15.42 -3.77 14.22
CA ARG A 456 -15.01 -2.53 13.55
C ARG A 456 -16.18 -1.55 13.49
N GLU A 457 -16.04 -0.46 14.23
CA GLU A 457 -17.10 0.55 14.34
C GLU A 457 -17.16 1.48 13.13
N SER A 458 -16.01 1.88 12.54
CA SER A 458 -15.96 2.82 11.42
C SER A 458 -16.01 2.16 10.03
N TRP A 459 -16.55 2.89 9.05
CA TRP A 459 -16.64 2.46 7.65
C TRP A 459 -15.27 2.17 7.04
N SER A 460 -14.30 3.08 7.22
CA SER A 460 -12.93 2.89 6.73
C SER A 460 -12.31 1.61 7.27
N ALA A 461 -12.52 1.29 8.54
CA ALA A 461 -12.00 0.06 9.13
C ALA A 461 -12.65 -1.20 8.53
N ARG A 462 -13.95 -1.15 8.21
CA ARG A 462 -14.68 -2.24 7.51
C ARG A 462 -14.23 -2.39 6.06
N GLN A 463 -13.93 -1.28 5.37
CA GLN A 463 -13.38 -1.30 4.03
C GLN A 463 -11.98 -1.93 4.00
N ASP A 464 -11.07 -1.49 4.88
CA ASP A 464 -9.72 -2.06 4.99
C ASP A 464 -9.76 -3.56 5.31
N PHE A 465 -10.73 -3.96 6.15
CA PHE A 465 -10.99 -5.36 6.43
C PHE A 465 -11.38 -6.13 5.18
N LEU A 466 -12.37 -5.61 4.44
CA LEU A 466 -12.88 -6.27 3.26
C LEU A 466 -11.82 -6.35 2.16
N ASN A 467 -10.97 -5.34 2.02
CA ASN A 467 -9.81 -5.36 1.12
C ASN A 467 -8.86 -6.49 1.49
N THR A 468 -8.54 -6.65 2.78
CA THR A 468 -7.66 -7.74 3.27
C THR A 468 -8.27 -9.12 3.02
N VAL A 469 -9.55 -9.27 3.37
CA VAL A 469 -10.37 -10.44 3.07
C VAL A 469 -10.27 -10.74 1.57
N TYR A 470 -10.54 -9.75 0.72
CA TYR A 470 -10.49 -9.89 -0.72
C TYR A 470 -9.11 -10.33 -1.24
N GLU A 471 -8.03 -9.66 -0.84
CA GLU A 471 -6.66 -9.98 -1.25
C GLU A 471 -6.29 -11.42 -0.91
N ARG A 472 -6.64 -11.88 0.30
CA ARG A 472 -6.36 -13.25 0.73
C ARG A 472 -7.25 -14.29 0.04
N PHE A 473 -8.49 -13.94 -0.28
CA PHE A 473 -9.50 -14.89 -0.76
C PHE A 473 -9.56 -15.06 -2.28
N PHE A 474 -9.33 -14.00 -3.07
CA PHE A 474 -9.51 -14.09 -4.52
C PHE A 474 -8.22 -14.36 -5.30
N GLN A 475 -7.05 -14.11 -4.68
CA GLN A 475 -5.77 -14.53 -5.26
C GLN A 475 -5.67 -16.06 -5.43
N SER A 476 -6.33 -16.85 -4.55
CA SER A 476 -6.33 -18.31 -4.64
C SER A 476 -7.34 -18.87 -5.66
N PHE A 477 -8.43 -18.15 -5.93
CA PHE A 477 -9.49 -18.61 -6.84
C PHE A 477 -9.06 -18.56 -8.31
N SER A 478 -8.31 -17.55 -8.72
CA SER A 478 -7.89 -17.41 -10.13
C SER A 478 -6.40 -17.09 -10.23
N THR A 479 -5.54 -18.10 -10.15
CA THR A 479 -4.09 -17.94 -10.39
C THR A 479 -3.77 -17.42 -11.80
N LYS A 480 -4.67 -17.63 -12.78
CA LYS A 480 -4.53 -17.09 -14.15
C LYS A 480 -5.01 -15.65 -14.31
N GLN A 481 -5.93 -15.17 -13.48
CA GLN A 481 -6.38 -13.76 -13.48
C GLN A 481 -5.72 -12.90 -12.40
N ALA A 482 -5.15 -13.51 -11.35
CA ALA A 482 -4.44 -12.82 -10.28
C ALA A 482 -3.18 -12.10 -10.79
N ASP A 483 -2.46 -12.69 -11.76
CA ASP A 483 -1.31 -12.05 -12.41
C ASP A 483 -1.71 -10.89 -13.35
N THR A 484 -2.98 -10.78 -13.72
CA THR A 484 -3.52 -9.74 -14.62
C THR A 484 -4.22 -8.60 -13.90
N HIS A 485 -4.82 -8.84 -12.73
CA HIS A 485 -5.81 -7.94 -12.14
C HIS A 485 -5.42 -7.43 -10.75
N GLY A 486 -4.16 -7.02 -10.58
CA GLY A 486 -3.74 -6.33 -9.36
C GLY A 486 -4.61 -5.08 -9.16
N ILE A 487 -5.60 -5.15 -8.26
CA ILE A 487 -6.31 -3.96 -7.79
C ILE A 487 -5.23 -3.08 -7.17
N VAL A 488 -4.87 -2.01 -7.87
CA VAL A 488 -3.89 -1.07 -7.37
C VAL A 488 -4.62 -0.11 -6.44
N TYR A 489 -4.40 -0.27 -5.15
CA TYR A 489 -4.84 0.72 -4.18
C TYR A 489 -3.97 1.97 -4.31
N THR A 490 -4.53 3.03 -4.87
CA THR A 490 -3.88 4.34 -4.94
C THR A 490 -3.75 4.91 -3.52
N PRO A 491 -2.53 5.26 -3.04
CA PRO A 491 -2.35 5.90 -1.74
C PRO A 491 -3.18 7.19 -1.64
N GLN A 492 -3.79 7.44 -0.47
CA GLN A 492 -4.71 8.58 -0.30
C GLN A 492 -4.02 9.92 -0.53
N GLU A 493 -2.74 10.03 -0.19
CA GLU A 493 -1.93 11.23 -0.39
C GLU A 493 -1.80 11.60 -1.87
N ILE A 494 -1.76 10.60 -2.75
CA ILE A 494 -1.72 10.81 -4.20
C ILE A 494 -3.08 11.25 -4.71
N VAL A 495 -4.16 10.63 -4.21
CA VAL A 495 -5.53 11.02 -4.55
C VAL A 495 -5.80 12.46 -4.13
N ASP A 496 -5.45 12.81 -2.89
CA ASP A 496 -5.58 14.17 -2.35
C ASP A 496 -4.83 15.19 -3.19
N PHE A 497 -3.56 14.91 -3.50
CA PHE A 497 -2.74 15.80 -4.32
C PHE A 497 -3.34 16.02 -5.71
N MET A 498 -3.79 14.94 -6.37
CA MET A 498 -4.35 15.03 -7.72
C MET A 498 -5.67 15.81 -7.74
N VAL A 499 -6.58 15.55 -6.80
CA VAL A 499 -7.87 16.25 -6.74
C VAL A 499 -7.66 17.73 -6.42
N GLU A 500 -6.77 18.06 -5.49
CA GLU A 500 -6.45 19.46 -5.15
C GLU A 500 -5.81 20.19 -6.33
N SER A 501 -4.87 19.54 -7.03
CA SER A 501 -4.22 20.11 -8.20
C SER A 501 -5.19 20.39 -9.34
N VAL A 502 -6.15 19.48 -9.57
CA VAL A 502 -7.21 19.68 -10.55
C VAL A 502 -8.08 20.88 -10.19
N ASP A 503 -8.46 21.01 -8.92
CA ASP A 503 -9.27 22.14 -8.46
C ASP A 503 -8.52 23.48 -8.59
N GLU A 504 -7.23 23.52 -8.25
CA GLU A 504 -6.38 24.70 -8.44
C GLU A 504 -6.32 25.11 -9.92
N VAL A 505 -6.13 24.15 -10.83
CA VAL A 505 -6.10 24.40 -12.28
C VAL A 505 -7.47 24.89 -12.77
N LEU A 506 -8.57 24.31 -12.30
CA LEU A 506 -9.92 24.78 -12.64
C LEU A 506 -10.12 26.24 -12.21
N LYS A 507 -9.67 26.59 -11.00
CA LYS A 507 -9.81 27.94 -10.45
C LYS A 507 -8.98 28.94 -11.26
N ARG A 508 -7.73 28.60 -11.53
CA ARG A 508 -6.77 29.49 -12.20
C ARG A 508 -7.08 29.70 -13.68
N GLU A 509 -7.36 28.62 -14.42
CA GLU A 509 -7.46 28.66 -15.88
C GLU A 509 -8.90 28.85 -16.38
N PHE A 510 -9.90 28.42 -15.60
CA PHE A 510 -11.30 28.41 -16.03
C PHE A 510 -12.25 29.21 -15.14
N GLY A 511 -11.77 29.75 -14.00
CA GLY A 511 -12.61 30.45 -13.03
C GLY A 511 -13.71 29.57 -12.44
N LYS A 512 -13.49 28.25 -12.38
CA LYS A 512 -14.42 27.25 -11.83
C LYS A 512 -13.74 26.45 -10.72
N SER A 513 -14.50 25.69 -9.95
CA SER A 513 -14.02 24.73 -8.95
C SER A 513 -14.61 23.35 -9.25
N ILE A 514 -14.03 22.29 -8.68
CA ILE A 514 -14.61 20.94 -8.71
C ILE A 514 -16.05 20.92 -8.19
N GLU A 515 -16.42 21.83 -7.29
CA GLU A 515 -17.77 21.95 -6.75
C GLU A 515 -18.76 22.67 -7.68
N THR A 516 -18.25 23.42 -8.67
CA THR A 516 -19.08 24.27 -9.53
C THR A 516 -20.06 23.40 -10.33
N PRO A 517 -21.39 23.62 -10.21
CA PRO A 517 -22.37 22.87 -10.99
C PRO A 517 -22.11 22.98 -12.50
N GLY A 518 -22.21 21.84 -13.21
CA GLY A 518 -21.90 21.72 -14.63
C GLY A 518 -20.42 21.49 -14.94
N VAL A 519 -19.52 21.49 -13.95
CA VAL A 519 -18.18 20.90 -14.12
C VAL A 519 -18.34 19.38 -14.02
N LYS A 520 -18.46 18.71 -15.16
CA LYS A 520 -18.66 17.26 -15.18
C LYS A 520 -17.33 16.52 -15.10
N ILE A 521 -17.24 15.55 -14.20
CA ILE A 521 -16.01 14.82 -13.86
C ILE A 521 -16.22 13.33 -14.16
N LEU A 522 -15.23 12.72 -14.82
CA LEU A 522 -15.20 11.29 -15.11
C LEU A 522 -13.95 10.63 -14.53
N ASP A 523 -14.15 9.57 -13.76
CA ASP A 523 -13.11 8.58 -13.46
C ASP A 523 -13.27 7.32 -14.32
N PRO A 524 -12.44 7.12 -15.36
CA PRO A 524 -12.65 6.07 -16.35
C PRO A 524 -12.25 4.66 -15.88
N ALA A 525 -11.58 4.55 -14.72
CA ALA A 525 -11.08 3.30 -14.16
C ALA A 525 -11.02 3.44 -12.63
N THR A 526 -12.19 3.45 -12.00
CA THR A 526 -12.33 3.97 -10.64
C THR A 526 -11.82 3.05 -9.55
N GLY A 527 -11.63 1.76 -9.85
CA GLY A 527 -11.21 0.77 -8.88
C GLY A 527 -12.18 0.74 -7.71
N THR A 528 -11.70 1.14 -6.53
CA THR A 528 -12.50 1.20 -5.29
C THR A 528 -13.18 2.55 -5.04
N GLY A 529 -13.17 3.48 -6.01
CA GLY A 529 -13.92 4.73 -5.96
C GLY A 529 -13.20 5.90 -5.29
N ASN A 530 -11.91 5.75 -4.97
CA ASN A 530 -11.16 6.70 -4.13
C ASN A 530 -11.21 8.15 -4.64
N PHE A 531 -11.07 8.38 -5.95
CA PHE A 531 -11.11 9.74 -6.51
C PHE A 531 -12.49 10.38 -6.34
N ILE A 532 -13.57 9.64 -6.61
CA ILE A 532 -14.95 10.14 -6.46
C ILE A 532 -15.27 10.43 -5.00
N VAL A 533 -14.91 9.52 -4.08
CA VAL A 533 -15.06 9.72 -2.62
C VAL A 533 -14.33 10.98 -2.17
N ASN A 534 -13.09 11.16 -2.64
CA ASN A 534 -12.26 12.31 -2.30
C ASN A 534 -12.83 13.64 -2.82
N ILE A 535 -13.44 13.63 -4.01
CA ILE A 535 -14.16 14.77 -4.58
C ILE A 535 -15.41 15.08 -3.75
N ILE A 536 -16.24 14.08 -3.41
CA ILE A 536 -17.45 14.26 -2.58
C ILE A 536 -17.10 14.93 -1.24
N ARG A 537 -15.98 14.54 -0.61
CA ARG A 537 -15.49 15.15 0.63
C ARG A 537 -15.23 16.66 0.50
N ARG A 538 -14.85 17.14 -0.67
CA ARG A 538 -14.51 18.55 -0.93
C ARG A 538 -15.67 19.40 -1.43
N ILE A 539 -16.74 18.79 -1.94
CA ILE A 539 -17.92 19.54 -2.43
C ILE A 539 -18.83 19.92 -1.26
N ASP A 540 -19.18 21.19 -1.08
CA ASP A 540 -20.13 21.61 -0.06
C ASP A 540 -21.52 20.95 -0.20
N GLU A 541 -22.18 20.68 0.93
CA GLU A 541 -23.50 20.01 0.99
C GLU A 541 -24.54 20.65 0.05
N PHE A 542 -24.51 21.98 -0.07
CA PHE A 542 -25.42 22.74 -0.93
C PHE A 542 -25.32 22.35 -2.42
N ASN A 543 -24.11 22.08 -2.91
CA ASN A 543 -23.87 21.71 -4.31
C ASN A 543 -23.83 20.18 -4.49
N LEU A 544 -23.62 19.42 -3.41
CA LEU A 544 -23.32 18.00 -3.48
C LEU A 544 -24.44 17.17 -4.09
N GLU A 545 -25.71 17.40 -3.73
CA GLU A 545 -26.83 16.62 -4.30
C GLU A 545 -26.86 16.72 -5.83
N LYS A 546 -26.77 17.93 -6.37
CA LYS A 546 -26.78 18.14 -7.81
C LYS A 546 -25.54 17.54 -8.48
N LYS A 547 -24.35 17.77 -7.90
CA LYS A 547 -23.09 17.23 -8.40
C LYS A 547 -23.12 15.70 -8.46
N TYR A 548 -23.56 15.07 -7.38
CA TYR A 548 -23.68 13.63 -7.23
C TYR A 548 -24.62 13.01 -8.26
N LYS A 549 -25.78 13.64 -8.48
CA LYS A 549 -26.79 13.16 -9.43
C LYS A 549 -26.43 13.41 -10.88
N GLU A 550 -25.82 14.56 -11.21
CA GLU A 550 -25.75 15.04 -12.61
C GLU A 550 -24.34 15.18 -13.19
N ASP A 551 -23.32 15.37 -12.35
CA ASP A 551 -21.99 15.83 -12.78
C ASP A 551 -20.83 14.89 -12.44
N LEU A 552 -21.04 13.87 -11.59
CA LEU A 552 -20.01 12.88 -11.24
C LEU A 552 -20.28 11.56 -11.97
N PHE A 553 -19.25 11.04 -12.64
CA PHE A 553 -19.29 9.79 -13.39
C PHE A 553 -18.07 8.93 -13.09
N CYS A 554 -18.23 7.62 -13.03
CA CYS A 554 -17.10 6.72 -13.00
C CYS A 554 -17.41 5.35 -13.62
N ASN A 555 -16.36 4.70 -14.11
CA ASN A 555 -16.43 3.41 -14.78
C ASN A 555 -15.52 2.39 -14.11
N GLU A 556 -15.98 1.14 -14.07
CA GLU A 556 -15.17 0.01 -13.64
C GLU A 556 -15.51 -1.23 -14.47
N ILE A 557 -14.47 -1.97 -14.86
CA ILE A 557 -14.58 -3.18 -15.69
C ILE A 557 -14.66 -4.45 -14.83
N MET A 558 -14.13 -4.41 -13.60
CA MET A 558 -14.11 -5.54 -12.69
C MET A 558 -15.30 -5.52 -11.72
N LEU A 559 -15.98 -6.67 -11.57
CA LEU A 559 -17.21 -6.78 -10.79
C LEU A 559 -17.03 -6.37 -9.31
N LEU A 560 -15.96 -6.82 -8.67
CA LEU A 560 -15.75 -6.60 -7.24
C LEU A 560 -15.30 -5.18 -6.90
N PRO A 561 -14.32 -4.59 -7.61
CA PRO A 561 -14.06 -3.15 -7.56
C PRO A 561 -15.31 -2.29 -7.81
N TYR A 562 -16.15 -2.68 -8.77
CA TYR A 562 -17.43 -1.99 -9.02
C TYR A 562 -18.37 -2.00 -7.80
N TYR A 563 -18.49 -3.14 -7.10
CA TYR A 563 -19.27 -3.21 -5.85
C TYR A 563 -18.68 -2.34 -4.74
N ILE A 564 -17.35 -2.39 -4.56
CA ILE A 564 -16.66 -1.60 -3.52
C ILE A 564 -16.81 -0.11 -3.78
N SER A 565 -16.62 0.33 -5.02
CA SER A 565 -16.74 1.75 -5.40
C SER A 565 -18.17 2.27 -5.21
N SER A 566 -19.20 1.54 -5.66
CA SER A 566 -20.61 1.89 -5.39
C SER A 566 -20.88 2.07 -3.89
N LEU A 567 -20.47 1.10 -3.06
CA LEU A 567 -20.66 1.18 -1.62
C LEU A 567 -19.93 2.37 -0.98
N ASN A 568 -18.69 2.60 -1.36
CA ASN A 568 -17.88 3.69 -0.79
C ASN A 568 -18.44 5.07 -1.17
N ILE A 569 -18.83 5.25 -2.43
CA ILE A 569 -19.37 6.52 -2.93
C ILE A 569 -20.71 6.83 -2.27
N GLU A 570 -21.61 5.85 -2.21
CA GLU A 570 -22.93 5.99 -1.57
C GLU A 570 -22.81 6.24 -0.07
N HIS A 571 -21.86 5.57 0.61
CA HIS A 571 -21.61 5.82 2.03
C HIS A 571 -21.08 7.22 2.30
N GLU A 572 -20.12 7.71 1.49
CA GLU A 572 -19.57 9.05 1.66
C GLU A 572 -20.65 10.12 1.44
N TYR A 573 -21.53 9.93 0.45
CA TYR A 573 -22.69 10.79 0.27
C TYR A 573 -23.64 10.75 1.47
N TYR A 574 -23.99 9.55 1.96
CA TYR A 574 -24.84 9.38 3.14
C TYR A 574 -24.25 10.03 4.39
N ALA A 575 -22.95 9.84 4.63
CA ALA A 575 -22.24 10.41 5.77
C ALA A 575 -22.28 11.94 5.77
N LYS A 576 -22.28 12.55 4.58
CA LYS A 576 -22.29 14.00 4.39
C LYS A 576 -23.68 14.61 4.35
N MET A 577 -24.65 13.94 3.71
CA MET A 577 -26.00 14.47 3.49
C MET A 577 -27.04 13.96 4.51
N GLY A 578 -26.73 12.91 5.27
CA GLY A 578 -27.66 12.27 6.21
C GLY A 578 -28.80 11.48 5.56
N GLN A 579 -28.88 11.45 4.23
CA GLN A 579 -29.86 10.70 3.45
C GLN A 579 -29.16 9.75 2.48
N TYR A 580 -29.67 8.53 2.37
CA TYR A 580 -29.15 7.55 1.43
C TYR A 580 -29.65 7.87 0.02
N GLU A 581 -28.76 7.83 -0.96
CA GLU A 581 -29.08 7.95 -2.38
C GLU A 581 -28.16 7.01 -3.16
N PRO A 582 -28.69 6.13 -4.04
CA PRO A 582 -27.85 5.29 -4.90
C PRO A 582 -27.02 6.16 -5.84
N PHE A 583 -25.80 5.73 -6.15
CA PHE A 583 -24.94 6.49 -7.05
C PHE A 583 -25.21 6.09 -8.51
N ASP A 584 -25.97 6.90 -9.24
CA ASP A 584 -26.25 6.63 -10.65
C ASP A 584 -25.09 6.99 -11.59
N GLY A 585 -24.04 7.65 -11.09
CA GLY A 585 -22.85 8.02 -11.84
C GLY A 585 -21.90 6.87 -12.14
N ILE A 586 -22.02 5.72 -11.46
CA ILE A 586 -21.17 4.56 -11.69
C ILE A 586 -21.74 3.64 -12.79
N SER A 587 -20.89 3.27 -13.74
CA SER A 587 -21.19 2.29 -14.79
C SER A 587 -20.26 1.08 -14.72
N PHE A 588 -20.83 -0.10 -14.94
CA PHE A 588 -20.04 -1.32 -15.13
C PHE A 588 -19.71 -1.47 -16.61
N ALA A 589 -18.53 -0.99 -17.01
CA ALA A 589 -18.17 -0.79 -18.41
C ALA A 589 -16.65 -0.79 -18.66
N ASP A 590 -16.24 -1.29 -19.83
CA ASP A 590 -14.91 -1.02 -20.40
C ASP A 590 -14.94 0.35 -21.11
N THR A 591 -14.34 1.37 -20.49
CA THR A 591 -14.31 2.74 -21.02
C THR A 591 -13.74 2.82 -22.45
N LEU A 592 -12.81 1.96 -22.83
CA LEU A 592 -12.24 1.96 -24.18
C LEU A 592 -13.21 1.34 -25.18
N GLU A 593 -13.94 0.29 -24.79
CA GLU A 593 -15.00 -0.29 -25.63
C GLU A 593 -16.13 0.71 -25.86
N LEU A 594 -16.49 1.49 -24.84
CA LEU A 594 -17.49 2.55 -24.98
C LEU A 594 -17.16 3.54 -26.10
N ALA A 595 -15.87 3.80 -26.33
CA ALA A 595 -15.37 4.71 -27.36
C ALA A 595 -15.37 4.11 -28.79
N GLU A 596 -15.43 2.79 -28.93
CA GLU A 596 -15.49 2.12 -30.25
C GLU A 596 -16.88 2.25 -30.92
N GLY A 597 -17.90 2.71 -30.18
CA GLY A 597 -19.19 3.12 -30.74
C GLY A 597 -20.17 1.98 -31.11
N GLN A 598 -19.85 0.73 -30.78
CA GLN A 598 -20.67 -0.45 -31.16
C GLN A 598 -21.99 -0.59 -30.38
N GLN A 599 -22.18 0.17 -29.30
CA GLN A 599 -23.33 0.04 -28.41
C GLN A 599 -24.68 0.57 -28.94
N MET A 600 -24.71 1.35 -30.03
CA MET A 600 -25.97 1.92 -30.53
C MET A 600 -26.94 0.88 -31.14
N ALA A 601 -26.53 -0.39 -31.30
CA ALA A 601 -27.32 -1.39 -32.02
C ALA A 601 -28.28 -2.23 -31.15
N LEU A 602 -28.18 -2.23 -29.82
CA LEU A 602 -28.85 -3.23 -28.97
C LEU A 602 -29.39 -2.66 -27.64
N GLU A 603 -30.19 -1.58 -27.70
CA GLU A 603 -30.84 -0.88 -26.57
C GLU A 603 -31.86 -1.71 -25.74
N MET A 604 -31.90 -3.05 -25.82
CA MET A 604 -33.10 -3.82 -25.45
C MET A 604 -33.05 -4.69 -24.18
N PHE A 605 -31.94 -4.82 -23.46
CA PHE A 605 -31.83 -5.90 -22.44
C PHE A 605 -31.46 -5.51 -21.00
N VAL A 606 -30.75 -4.39 -20.75
CA VAL A 606 -30.68 -3.74 -19.42
C VAL A 606 -30.77 -2.24 -19.64
N GLU A 607 -31.96 -1.70 -19.41
CA GLU A 607 -32.26 -0.29 -19.64
C GLU A 607 -31.38 0.58 -18.74
N GLU A 608 -31.29 0.29 -17.44
CA GLU A 608 -30.68 1.20 -16.46
C GLU A 608 -29.15 1.37 -16.58
N ASN A 609 -28.32 0.30 -16.65
CA ASN A 609 -26.86 0.46 -16.84
C ASN A 609 -26.54 1.09 -18.22
N THR A 610 -27.34 0.75 -19.24
CA THR A 610 -27.21 1.33 -20.58
C THR A 610 -27.56 2.82 -20.56
N GLU A 611 -28.60 3.21 -19.82
CA GLU A 611 -28.98 4.61 -19.58
C GLU A 611 -27.88 5.38 -18.84
N ARG A 612 -27.25 4.78 -17.82
CA ARG A 612 -26.09 5.40 -17.13
C ARG A 612 -24.95 5.68 -18.10
N VAL A 613 -24.59 4.70 -18.94
CA VAL A 613 -23.56 4.85 -19.97
C VAL A 613 -23.95 5.91 -21.02
N LYS A 614 -25.22 5.94 -21.45
CA LYS A 614 -25.73 6.92 -22.41
C LYS A 614 -25.67 8.34 -21.84
N ARG A 615 -26.13 8.52 -20.60
CA ARG A 615 -26.07 9.79 -19.86
C ARG A 615 -24.63 10.29 -19.71
N GLN A 616 -23.69 9.39 -19.47
CA GLN A 616 -22.26 9.71 -19.42
C GLN A 616 -21.72 10.10 -20.82
N LYS A 617 -22.10 9.39 -21.89
CA LYS A 617 -21.68 9.72 -23.26
C LYS A 617 -22.19 11.07 -23.71
N ASP A 618 -23.41 11.42 -23.33
CA ASP A 618 -24.04 12.71 -23.61
C ASP A 618 -23.53 13.83 -22.69
N ALA A 619 -22.82 13.48 -21.61
CA ALA A 619 -22.23 14.45 -20.70
C ALA A 619 -21.03 15.15 -21.36
N ASN A 620 -21.05 16.48 -21.35
CA ASN A 620 -19.89 17.28 -21.71
C ASN A 620 -18.84 17.24 -20.59
N ILE A 621 -18.05 16.15 -20.54
CA ILE A 621 -17.01 15.92 -19.53
C ILE A 621 -15.93 16.99 -19.63
N MET A 622 -15.71 17.72 -18.53
CA MET A 622 -14.70 18.78 -18.43
C MET A 622 -13.42 18.29 -17.76
N VAL A 623 -13.55 17.36 -16.82
CA VAL A 623 -12.44 16.79 -16.05
C VAL A 623 -12.44 15.28 -16.22
N VAL A 624 -11.28 14.72 -16.53
CA VAL A 624 -11.01 13.29 -16.41
C VAL A 624 -9.93 13.13 -15.35
N ILE A 625 -10.13 12.24 -14.39
CA ILE A 625 -9.18 12.01 -13.28
C ILE A 625 -9.23 10.54 -12.88
N GLY A 626 -8.11 9.93 -12.52
CA GLY A 626 -8.10 8.55 -12.06
C GLY A 626 -6.72 7.93 -12.08
N ASN A 627 -6.65 6.63 -11.78
CA ASN A 627 -5.42 5.86 -11.90
C ASN A 627 -5.62 4.73 -12.94
N PRO A 628 -5.29 4.96 -14.22
CA PRO A 628 -5.56 4.00 -15.29
C PRO A 628 -4.69 2.73 -15.15
N PRO A 629 -5.12 1.58 -15.70
CA PRO A 629 -4.38 0.33 -15.61
C PRO A 629 -3.07 0.34 -16.43
N TYR A 630 -1.97 -0.12 -15.83
CA TYR A 630 -0.64 -0.21 -16.47
C TYR A 630 -0.27 -1.67 -16.81
N ASN A 631 -0.32 -2.06 -18.08
CA ASN A 631 0.16 -3.40 -18.49
C ASN A 631 0.92 -3.35 -19.80
N VAL A 632 2.29 -3.33 -19.86
CA VAL A 632 3.16 -3.18 -21.08
C VAL A 632 3.09 -4.32 -22.11
N GLY A 633 2.28 -5.33 -21.81
CA GLY A 633 2.09 -6.55 -22.57
C GLY A 633 2.57 -7.72 -21.72
N GLN A 634 2.14 -8.93 -22.08
CA GLN A 634 2.55 -10.15 -21.39
C GLN A 634 4.08 -10.27 -21.31
N LYS A 635 4.59 -10.64 -20.11
CA LYS A 635 6.01 -10.94 -19.89
C LYS A 635 6.41 -12.24 -20.58
N ASN A 636 5.48 -13.19 -20.72
CA ASN A 636 5.67 -14.46 -21.41
C ASN A 636 4.49 -14.76 -22.35
N GLU A 637 4.73 -15.41 -23.50
CA GLU A 637 3.65 -15.79 -24.43
C GLU A 637 2.70 -16.85 -23.85
N ASN A 638 3.16 -17.60 -22.84
CA ASN A 638 2.37 -18.61 -22.14
C ASN A 638 1.37 -18.03 -21.13
N ASP A 639 1.43 -16.72 -20.84
CA ASP A 639 0.57 -16.07 -19.84
C ASP A 639 -0.84 -15.79 -20.38
N ASN A 640 -1.08 -15.97 -21.69
CA ASN A 640 -2.34 -15.69 -22.39
C ASN A 640 -2.93 -14.29 -22.04
N ASN A 641 -2.06 -13.31 -21.81
CA ASN A 641 -2.39 -11.97 -21.29
C ASN A 641 -2.04 -10.88 -22.33
N LYS A 642 -2.57 -11.04 -23.54
CA LYS A 642 -2.40 -10.03 -24.59
C LYS A 642 -3.33 -8.86 -24.34
N ASN A 643 -2.83 -7.65 -24.51
CA ASN A 643 -3.67 -6.46 -24.58
C ASN A 643 -4.80 -6.66 -25.59
N ARG A 644 -6.01 -6.29 -25.15
CA ARG A 644 -7.17 -6.13 -26.02
C ARG A 644 -6.89 -5.03 -27.04
N LYS A 645 -7.46 -5.18 -28.24
CA LYS A 645 -7.32 -4.22 -29.34
C LYS A 645 -8.58 -3.38 -29.43
N TYR A 646 -8.40 -2.09 -29.62
CA TYR A 646 -9.47 -1.10 -29.71
C TYR A 646 -9.26 -0.33 -31.01
N PRO A 647 -9.78 -0.77 -32.17
CA PRO A 647 -9.42 -0.23 -33.47
C PRO A 647 -9.52 1.30 -33.62
N VAL A 648 -10.58 1.92 -33.09
CA VAL A 648 -10.78 3.37 -33.13
C VAL A 648 -9.79 4.08 -32.21
N VAL A 649 -9.66 3.61 -30.98
CA VAL A 649 -8.71 4.20 -30.00
C VAL A 649 -7.27 4.01 -30.45
N ASP A 650 -6.88 2.78 -30.80
CA ASP A 650 -5.56 2.40 -31.32
C ASP A 650 -5.22 3.19 -32.60
N GLY A 651 -6.21 3.36 -33.49
CA GLY A 651 -6.06 4.19 -34.69
C GLY A 651 -5.81 5.65 -34.37
N GLY A 652 -6.56 6.23 -33.43
CA GLY A 652 -6.37 7.61 -32.98
C GLY A 652 -5.02 7.84 -32.28
N VAL A 653 -4.58 6.86 -31.49
CA VAL A 653 -3.28 6.84 -30.83
C VAL A 653 -2.16 6.73 -31.87
N TYR A 654 -2.31 5.86 -32.88
CA TYR A 654 -1.36 5.72 -33.95
C TYR A 654 -1.19 7.02 -34.75
N GLU A 655 -2.29 7.62 -35.18
CA GLU A 655 -2.27 8.86 -35.98
C GLU A 655 -1.65 10.04 -35.22
N LYS A 656 -1.93 10.19 -33.92
CA LYS A 656 -1.42 11.31 -33.11
C LYS A 656 0.01 11.11 -32.62
N TYR A 657 0.37 9.91 -32.18
CA TYR A 657 1.61 9.67 -31.44
C TYR A 657 2.60 8.77 -32.18
N ALA A 658 2.13 7.73 -32.90
CA ALA A 658 3.04 6.77 -33.53
C ALA A 658 3.53 7.22 -34.92
N LYS A 659 2.67 7.83 -35.73
CA LYS A 659 2.96 8.23 -37.12
C LYS A 659 4.12 9.22 -37.25
N GLY A 660 4.25 10.14 -36.29
CA GLY A 660 5.36 11.11 -36.23
C GLY A 660 6.61 10.61 -35.51
N SER A 661 6.59 9.39 -34.96
CA SER A 661 7.71 8.87 -34.18
C SER A 661 8.84 8.39 -35.06
N LYS A 662 10.08 8.79 -34.73
CA LYS A 662 11.31 8.32 -35.39
C LYS A 662 11.84 7.00 -34.81
N ALA A 663 11.17 6.44 -33.80
CA ALA A 663 11.60 5.20 -33.15
C ALA A 663 11.20 3.96 -33.97
N THR A 664 12.12 3.00 -34.12
CA THR A 664 11.88 1.74 -34.87
C THR A 664 10.89 0.80 -34.16
N ASN A 665 10.68 0.98 -32.84
CA ASN A 665 9.72 0.22 -32.05
C ASN A 665 8.69 1.16 -31.41
N THR A 666 7.46 1.12 -31.92
CA THR A 666 6.32 1.91 -31.44
C THR A 666 5.31 1.06 -30.65
N ARG A 667 5.66 -0.17 -30.25
CA ARG A 667 4.79 -1.00 -29.36
C ARG A 667 4.50 -0.29 -28.04
N ALA A 668 5.39 0.60 -27.62
CA ALA A 668 5.20 1.44 -26.46
C ALA A 668 4.22 2.62 -26.70
N LEU A 669 3.62 2.75 -27.88
CA LEU A 669 2.67 3.83 -28.21
C LEU A 669 1.26 3.29 -28.41
N SER A 670 1.06 2.05 -28.86
CA SER A 670 -0.25 1.37 -29.02
C SER A 670 -0.84 0.91 -27.67
N LEU A 671 -0.89 1.84 -26.75
CA LEU A 671 -0.64 1.56 -25.37
C LEU A 671 -1.79 2.27 -24.62
N THR A 672 -2.70 1.52 -24.01
CA THR A 672 -3.67 2.05 -23.02
C THR A 672 -2.85 2.77 -21.94
N PHE A 673 -2.76 4.11 -21.96
CA PHE A 673 -1.76 4.91 -21.20
C PHE A 673 -1.00 4.17 -20.09
N ARG A 674 0.17 3.65 -20.45
CA ARG A 674 1.20 3.04 -19.60
C ARG A 674 2.49 3.81 -19.87
N LEU A 675 2.79 4.72 -18.96
CA LEU A 675 4.14 5.24 -18.80
C LEU A 675 5.05 4.06 -18.47
N ASN A 676 5.85 3.66 -19.44
CA ASN A 676 7.04 2.88 -19.19
C ASN A 676 8.12 3.89 -18.76
N GLN A 677 8.58 3.87 -17.51
CA GLN A 677 9.70 4.70 -17.03
C GLN A 677 11.06 4.29 -17.65
N THR A 678 11.12 3.88 -18.92
CA THR A 678 12.37 3.35 -19.51
C THR A 678 12.87 4.02 -20.79
N LYS A 679 12.16 4.95 -21.46
CA LYS A 679 12.76 5.75 -22.56
C LYS A 679 12.19 7.18 -22.67
N ARG A 680 13.07 8.18 -22.66
CA ARG A 680 12.77 9.63 -22.86
C ARG A 680 12.07 9.87 -24.22
N PRO A 681 11.15 10.85 -24.33
CA PRO A 681 10.75 11.39 -25.63
C PRO A 681 11.90 12.24 -26.23
N PRO A 682 12.06 12.29 -27.56
CA PRO A 682 13.00 13.21 -28.20
C PRO A 682 12.50 14.66 -28.09
N PRO A 683 13.40 15.65 -28.07
CA PRO A 683 13.02 17.06 -27.98
C PRO A 683 12.37 17.51 -29.29
N CYS A 684 11.11 17.94 -29.23
CA CYS A 684 10.46 18.65 -30.33
C CYS A 684 10.26 20.12 -29.91
N GLY A 685 11.04 21.01 -30.52
CA GLY A 685 10.71 22.43 -30.55
C GLY A 685 9.55 22.69 -31.50
N GLY A 686 8.58 23.50 -31.07
CA GLY A 686 7.53 24.04 -31.95
C GLY A 686 6.22 24.43 -31.25
N ARG A 687 6.08 25.74 -30.98
CA ARG A 687 4.89 26.60 -30.70
C ARG A 687 3.86 26.21 -29.60
N PRO A 688 3.27 27.20 -28.89
CA PRO A 688 2.69 27.03 -27.54
C PRO A 688 1.17 26.78 -27.46
N ASP A 689 0.46 26.46 -28.55
CA ASP A 689 -1.01 26.67 -28.56
C ASP A 689 -1.88 25.43 -28.29
N GLN A 690 -1.34 24.30 -27.80
CA GLN A 690 -2.17 23.19 -27.33
C GLN A 690 -1.55 22.48 -26.13
N VAL A 691 -1.85 22.97 -24.92
CA VAL A 691 -1.61 22.25 -23.69
C VAL A 691 -2.74 21.25 -23.49
N LYS A 692 -2.49 19.96 -23.76
CA LYS A 692 -3.36 18.87 -23.32
C LYS A 692 -2.78 18.32 -22.02
N PHE A 693 -3.40 18.68 -20.90
CA PHE A 693 -3.15 18.04 -19.62
C PHE A 693 -3.72 16.62 -19.67
N PHE A 694 -2.88 15.62 -19.40
CA PHE A 694 -3.31 14.31 -18.94
C PHE A 694 -2.90 14.26 -17.47
N LEU A 695 -3.89 14.46 -16.59
CA LEU A 695 -3.83 14.14 -15.16
C LEU A 695 -4.59 12.84 -14.95
#